data_AF-A0A2E7L9G1-F1
#
_entry.id   AF-A0A2E7L9G1-F1
#
_cell.length_a   1.000
_cell.length_b   1.000
_cell.length_c   1.000
_cell.angle_alpha   90.00
_cell.angle_beta   90.00
_cell.angle_gamma   90.00
#
_symmetry.space_group_name_H-M   'P 1'
#
loop_
_entity.id
_entity.type
_entity.pdbx_description
1 polymer ?
#
loop_
_entity_poly.entity_id
_entity_poly.type
_entity_poly.pdbx_seq_one_letter_code
_entity_poly.pdbx_strand_id
1 'polypeptide(L)'
;MMQIHTVRLSITLYLLVCASLRADPIPPIQRYLPPTGLQPPNALSTQLQERLSRLRMELAAIGSPANPNPDVEIYLKAVDYALRHREFYKEKDFDLAARLLDQAATRIAFLQQGKTPWENRRGLVVRGYRSSIDGSAQPYGMVIPKELDLGQPAPLYVWLHGRGDKTTDLHFIHTRQTRLGRITPPGAIVLHPFGRHCVGFKHAGEIDVLEAIESVCTRYQIDTGNIVLMGFSMGGAGVWHIGAHYTDRFTAVSPGAGFAETARYNRFAANAYPVWYSQKLWTTYDVPNYARNFMNLPVVAYSGEHDKQMQAARVMETAFASHGQKLTHFIGPKMGHNYDPHSLSEILRRMQHAVEATDPAPRSSVHLQTRTLRYNRMHSVQILEMKRHWDDTRVDTDWQQNFLTVQTRNVVSLRLDLRAACRRIVIDNQTIALTPKSAGSFIRLTNRDGSWQILDHWKPLEELTSQDALRKRPGLQGPIDDAFLTPFIVVTPSQRSKHSQIDRWVKFELKHLSERWRALMRGELPVKQDIHITAEDIRTKNLILWGDVHSNQIIADLTKTLPIEWNEKILRVGEQVYSAAHHIPAFIYPNPRNPGKYVVFNSGLTFREGHDRTNSLQNPKLPDWAVIDTSQAPDALMPGKVVRADFFDESWRLITKPAQPHRLKVHVPSSIDATEQPCYVILPPSFRPGAAPTPLLVSLHSWSAGVEQRREDLEQQAAERGWICLLPHFRGPNNHPHACGSELAQQDILDAIHWVQSRYAIDARRIYLTGVSGGGHMTMLMAARHPDLWAAASAWVGISDLKAWHRKHARTNYGRMIRNSCSGVPGDSEFVDRQYRNRSPLTFLHQATGVPLDIAAGVHDGHQGSVPIRHSIDAFNTIARSGQYPTVSEEEIQQLSQPNGRLTNPQPSDLVQDPAFGRPIYLRRRAARSRITIFEGGHEGIDTAAIDWLAQHSRGAKQQK
;
A
#
# COMPACT_ATOMS: atom_id res chain seq x y z
N MET A 1 -28.51 13.74 78.14
CA MET A 1 -27.37 14.21 77.31
C MET A 1 -26.84 13.06 76.45
N MET A 2 -27.67 12.47 75.58
CA MET A 2 -27.31 11.26 74.81
C MET A 2 -28.21 11.08 73.58
N GLN A 3 -28.14 11.99 72.59
CA GLN A 3 -28.85 11.80 71.32
C GLN A 3 -28.34 12.67 70.14
N ILE A 4 -27.04 13.02 70.10
CA ILE A 4 -26.47 13.83 68.99
C ILE A 4 -25.15 13.24 68.41
N HIS A 5 -24.80 11.99 68.71
CA HIS A 5 -23.53 11.40 68.21
C HIS A 5 -23.65 10.25 67.22
N THR A 6 -24.85 9.78 66.89
CA THR A 6 -25.05 8.67 65.93
C THR A 6 -25.44 9.10 64.51
N VAL A 7 -25.66 10.39 64.24
CA VAL A 7 -26.07 10.89 62.90
C VAL A 7 -24.89 11.48 62.10
N ARG A 8 -23.76 11.80 62.74
CA ARG A 8 -22.56 12.33 62.03
C ARG A 8 -21.62 11.25 61.48
N LEU A 9 -21.58 10.03 62.04
CA LEU A 9 -20.76 8.96 61.46
C LEU A 9 -21.39 8.31 60.22
N SER A 10 -22.71 8.29 60.12
CA SER A 10 -23.40 7.66 58.98
C SER A 10 -23.41 8.55 57.73
N ILE A 11 -23.35 9.88 57.86
CA ILE A 11 -23.31 10.81 56.70
C ILE A 11 -21.90 10.95 56.14
N THR A 12 -20.85 10.87 56.98
CA THR A 12 -19.46 10.88 56.50
C THR A 12 -19.07 9.54 55.86
N LEU A 13 -19.63 8.41 56.32
CA LEU A 13 -19.44 7.10 55.68
C LEU A 13 -20.28 6.96 54.39
N TYR A 14 -21.45 7.60 54.27
CA TYR A 14 -22.22 7.64 53.02
C TYR A 14 -21.59 8.57 51.96
N LEU A 15 -20.88 9.63 52.35
CA LEU A 15 -20.11 10.48 51.44
C LEU A 15 -18.77 9.85 51.01
N LEU A 16 -18.26 8.86 51.74
CA LEU A 16 -17.08 8.07 51.37
C LEU A 16 -17.41 6.78 50.59
N VAL A 17 -18.65 6.27 50.67
CA VAL A 17 -19.11 5.11 49.89
C VAL A 17 -19.91 5.51 48.63
N CYS A 18 -20.31 6.78 48.49
CA CYS A 18 -20.80 7.36 47.23
C CYS A 18 -19.72 8.05 46.39
N ALA A 19 -18.43 7.83 46.68
CA ALA A 19 -17.40 7.90 45.66
C ALA A 19 -17.56 6.70 44.72
N SER A 20 -18.67 6.70 43.97
CA SER A 20 -18.82 5.87 42.77
C SER A 20 -17.49 5.90 42.02
N LEU A 21 -16.94 4.72 41.76
CA LEU A 21 -15.73 4.46 40.99
C LEU A 21 -15.75 5.29 39.70
N ARG A 22 -15.35 6.56 39.78
CA ARG A 22 -15.10 7.39 38.62
C ARG A 22 -13.81 6.82 38.06
N ALA A 23 -13.95 6.03 36.99
CA ALA A 23 -12.80 5.62 36.22
C ALA A 23 -11.97 6.89 35.92
N ASP A 24 -10.66 6.84 36.16
CA ASP A 24 -9.75 7.97 36.02
C ASP A 24 -9.96 8.67 34.67
N PRO A 25 -9.71 9.98 34.48
CA PRO A 25 -9.81 10.58 33.15
C PRO A 25 -8.83 9.91 32.16
N ILE A 26 -9.22 9.76 30.87
CA ILE A 26 -8.25 9.34 29.84
C ILE A 26 -7.23 10.49 29.67
N PRO A 27 -5.91 10.22 29.73
CA PRO A 27 -4.90 11.27 29.53
C PRO A 27 -5.07 11.99 28.19
N PRO A 28 -4.92 13.32 28.15
CA PRO A 28 -4.95 14.04 26.89
C PRO A 28 -3.78 13.63 26.00
N ILE A 29 -4.03 13.49 24.70
CA ILE A 29 -2.97 13.23 23.72
C ILE A 29 -2.32 14.55 23.34
N GLN A 30 -1.00 14.63 23.51
CA GLN A 30 -0.26 15.85 23.21
C GLN A 30 -0.24 16.12 21.69
N ARG A 31 -0.76 17.28 21.30
CA ARG A 31 -0.67 17.77 19.93
C ARG A 31 0.79 18.05 19.54
N TYR A 32 1.22 17.51 18.39
CA TYR A 32 2.51 17.83 17.77
C TYR A 32 2.40 18.83 16.61
N LEU A 33 1.37 18.70 15.76
CA LEU A 33 1.17 19.55 14.58
C LEU A 33 -0.17 20.30 14.62
N PRO A 34 -0.18 21.62 14.36
CA PRO A 34 0.94 22.54 14.56
C PRO A 34 1.43 22.51 16.02
N PRO A 35 2.71 22.78 16.31
CA PRO A 35 3.18 22.87 17.67
C PRO A 35 2.58 24.11 18.36
N THR A 36 2.45 24.07 19.68
CA THR A 36 2.04 25.23 20.48
C THR A 36 3.16 26.27 20.53
N GLY A 37 2.80 27.54 20.38
CA GLY A 37 3.69 28.70 20.42
C GLY A 37 3.45 29.63 21.62
N LEU A 38 3.82 30.89 21.42
CA LEU A 38 3.72 31.98 22.38
C LEU A 38 2.26 32.31 22.70
N GLN A 39 2.03 32.76 23.93
CA GLN A 39 0.78 33.35 24.36
C GLN A 39 0.90 34.88 24.17
N PRO A 40 0.04 35.54 23.37
CA PRO A 40 0.02 36.99 23.30
C PRO A 40 -0.38 37.60 24.66
N PRO A 41 0.03 38.84 24.97
CA PRO A 41 -0.48 39.56 26.13
C PRO A 41 -2.01 39.56 26.18
N ASN A 42 -2.60 39.47 27.39
CA ASN A 42 -4.05 39.35 27.54
C ASN A 42 -4.81 40.52 26.88
N ALA A 43 -4.34 41.75 27.08
CA ALA A 43 -4.95 42.94 26.46
C ALA A 43 -4.99 42.85 24.92
N LEU A 44 -3.90 42.38 24.31
CA LEU A 44 -3.83 42.19 22.86
C LEU A 44 -4.71 41.03 22.39
N SER A 45 -4.75 39.94 23.15
CA SER A 45 -5.63 38.80 22.85
C SER A 45 -7.11 39.22 22.84
N THR A 46 -7.54 39.98 23.85
CA THR A 46 -8.88 40.55 23.94
C THR A 46 -9.17 41.47 22.76
N GLN A 47 -8.26 42.40 22.45
CA GLN A 47 -8.41 43.32 21.31
C GLN A 47 -8.57 42.57 19.97
N LEU A 48 -7.75 41.55 19.71
CA LEU A 48 -7.83 40.75 18.48
C LEU A 48 -9.14 39.94 18.43
N GLN A 49 -9.59 39.39 19.56
CA GLN A 49 -10.85 38.64 19.65
C GLN A 49 -12.08 39.52 19.42
N GLU A 50 -12.14 40.70 20.03
CA GLU A 50 -13.23 41.67 19.82
C GLU A 50 -13.30 42.12 18.37
N ARG A 51 -12.15 42.42 17.77
CA ARG A 51 -12.06 42.81 16.36
C ARG A 51 -12.47 41.68 15.42
N LEU A 52 -12.03 40.45 15.69
CA LEU A 52 -12.43 39.26 14.95
C LEU A 52 -13.95 39.03 15.01
N SER A 53 -14.55 39.14 16.19
CA SER A 53 -16.00 38.98 16.38
C SER A 53 -16.80 40.02 15.60
N ARG A 54 -16.37 41.29 15.63
CA ARG A 54 -16.99 42.38 14.86
C ARG A 54 -16.96 42.10 13.36
N LEU A 55 -15.78 41.78 12.82
CA LEU A 55 -15.62 41.52 11.38
C LEU A 55 -16.38 40.28 10.92
N ARG A 56 -16.55 39.27 11.79
CA ARG A 56 -17.44 38.12 11.50
C ARG A 56 -18.89 38.54 11.34
N MET A 57 -19.39 39.41 12.23
CA MET A 57 -20.76 39.95 12.12
C MET A 57 -20.93 40.81 10.85
N GLU A 58 -19.96 41.67 10.55
CA GLU A 58 -19.98 42.49 9.33
C GLU A 58 -19.98 41.62 8.06
N LEU A 59 -19.14 40.58 7.99
CA LEU A 59 -19.13 39.64 6.86
C LEU A 59 -20.45 38.88 6.72
N ALA A 60 -21.04 38.45 7.84
CA ALA A 60 -22.32 37.75 7.85
C ALA A 60 -23.48 38.65 7.38
N ALA A 61 -23.38 39.97 7.52
CA ALA A 61 -24.40 40.92 7.07
C ALA A 61 -24.38 41.20 5.56
N ILE A 62 -23.25 40.93 4.87
CA ILE A 62 -23.08 41.22 3.43
C ILE A 62 -23.48 40.04 2.54
N GLY A 63 -23.59 38.84 3.12
CA GLY A 63 -23.92 37.62 2.40
C GLY A 63 -24.83 36.72 3.22
N SER A 64 -24.88 35.42 2.89
CA SER A 64 -25.55 34.44 3.73
C SER A 64 -24.68 34.12 4.95
N PRO A 65 -25.18 34.22 6.19
CA PRO A 65 -24.46 33.76 7.38
C PRO A 65 -24.03 32.29 7.28
N ALA A 66 -24.79 31.48 6.53
CA ALA A 66 -24.50 30.07 6.30
C ALA A 66 -23.44 29.83 5.20
N ASN A 67 -23.12 30.84 4.38
CA ASN A 67 -22.11 30.73 3.32
C ASN A 67 -21.38 32.07 3.12
N PRO A 68 -20.52 32.48 4.08
CA PRO A 68 -19.75 33.71 3.97
C PRO A 68 -18.76 33.66 2.79
N ASN A 69 -18.30 34.83 2.33
CA ASN A 69 -17.35 34.89 1.22
C ASN A 69 -15.98 34.28 1.64
N PRO A 70 -15.50 33.21 0.98
CA PRO A 70 -14.27 32.53 1.39
C PRO A 70 -13.01 33.41 1.20
N ASP A 71 -13.04 34.40 0.30
CA ASP A 71 -11.93 35.35 0.14
C ASP A 71 -11.74 36.28 1.34
N VAL A 72 -12.71 36.37 2.26
CA VAL A 72 -12.58 37.10 3.53
C VAL A 72 -12.38 36.13 4.68
N GLU A 73 -13.16 35.04 4.68
CA GLU A 73 -13.21 34.08 5.78
C GLU A 73 -11.84 33.49 6.11
N ILE A 74 -10.98 33.24 5.13
CA ILE A 74 -9.63 32.72 5.35
C ILE A 74 -8.78 33.58 6.29
N TYR A 75 -8.93 34.91 6.25
CA TYR A 75 -8.17 35.83 7.12
C TYR A 75 -8.68 35.77 8.56
N LEU A 76 -10.02 35.77 8.71
CA LEU A 76 -10.67 35.66 10.00
C LEU A 76 -10.36 34.31 10.65
N LYS A 77 -10.47 33.21 9.88
CA LYS A 77 -10.12 31.85 10.31
C LYS A 77 -8.66 31.75 10.74
N ALA A 78 -7.73 32.32 9.96
CA ALA A 78 -6.30 32.28 10.28
C ALA A 78 -5.99 32.92 11.64
N VAL A 79 -6.60 34.07 11.94
CA VAL A 79 -6.40 34.77 13.22
C VAL A 79 -7.10 34.05 14.37
N ASP A 80 -8.32 33.57 14.15
CA ASP A 80 -9.07 32.76 15.11
C ASP A 80 -8.29 31.52 15.54
N TYR A 81 -7.73 30.78 14.58
CA TYR A 81 -6.95 29.58 14.87
C TYR A 81 -5.63 29.94 15.56
N ALA A 82 -4.95 31.01 15.13
CA ALA A 82 -3.74 31.46 15.82
C ALA A 82 -3.99 31.77 17.30
N LEU A 83 -5.11 32.43 17.63
CA LEU A 83 -5.52 32.71 19.01
C LEU A 83 -5.90 31.44 19.78
N ARG A 84 -6.80 30.61 19.24
CA ARG A 84 -7.30 29.39 19.91
C ARG A 84 -6.20 28.36 20.17
N HIS A 85 -5.28 28.22 19.22
CA HIS A 85 -4.27 27.16 19.21
C HIS A 85 -2.89 27.65 19.65
N ARG A 86 -2.75 28.94 19.98
CA ARG A 86 -1.48 29.60 20.31
C ARG A 86 -0.44 29.39 19.21
N GLU A 87 -0.79 29.71 17.97
CA GLU A 87 0.08 29.48 16.80
C GLU A 87 0.88 30.73 16.46
N PHE A 88 1.38 31.43 17.48
CA PHE A 88 2.31 32.54 17.34
C PHE A 88 3.71 32.03 17.69
N TYR A 89 4.65 32.02 16.75
CA TYR A 89 5.97 31.43 17.00
C TYR A 89 7.05 32.47 17.25
N LYS A 90 6.73 33.74 16.99
CA LYS A 90 7.55 34.94 17.24
C LYS A 90 6.63 36.09 17.63
N GLU A 91 7.10 37.05 18.43
CA GLU A 91 6.27 38.19 18.85
C GLU A 91 5.70 38.99 17.68
N LYS A 92 6.47 39.14 16.59
CA LYS A 92 6.01 39.79 15.35
C LYS A 92 4.80 39.11 14.68
N ASP A 93 4.48 37.88 15.05
CA ASP A 93 3.29 37.19 14.55
C ASP A 93 2.00 37.79 15.16
N PHE A 94 2.10 38.51 16.29
CA PHE A 94 0.99 39.28 16.85
C PHE A 94 0.57 40.42 15.90
N ASP A 95 1.54 41.18 15.39
CA ASP A 95 1.29 42.21 14.38
C ASP A 95 0.77 41.62 13.08
N LEU A 96 1.20 40.40 12.75
CA LEU A 96 0.69 39.69 11.59
C LEU A 96 -0.81 39.39 11.72
N ALA A 97 -1.28 38.96 12.89
CA ALA A 97 -2.70 38.77 13.12
C ALA A 97 -3.49 40.07 12.95
N ALA A 98 -3.00 41.18 13.50
CA ALA A 98 -3.62 42.50 13.29
C ALA A 98 -3.70 42.87 11.80
N ARG A 99 -2.61 42.68 11.04
CA ARG A 99 -2.57 42.93 9.59
C ARG A 99 -3.55 42.07 8.80
N LEU A 100 -3.74 40.80 9.16
CA LEU A 100 -4.73 39.97 8.46
C LEU A 100 -6.16 40.43 8.76
N LEU A 101 -6.45 40.92 9.96
CA LEU A 101 -7.75 41.56 10.26
C LEU A 101 -7.93 42.87 9.48
N ASP A 102 -6.86 43.65 9.23
CA ASP A 102 -6.93 44.83 8.35
C ASP A 102 -7.30 44.44 6.90
N GLN A 103 -6.71 43.35 6.40
CA GLN A 103 -7.04 42.82 5.07
C GLN A 103 -8.49 42.33 4.99
N ALA A 104 -8.97 41.63 6.03
CA ALA A 104 -10.36 41.21 6.12
C ALA A 104 -11.31 42.41 6.10
N ALA A 105 -11.07 43.42 6.94
CA ALA A 105 -11.87 44.64 7.00
C ALA A 105 -11.90 45.38 5.64
N THR A 106 -10.75 45.46 4.97
CA THR A 106 -10.65 46.08 3.64
C THR A 106 -11.49 45.32 2.61
N ARG A 107 -11.45 43.99 2.59
CA ARG A 107 -12.28 43.20 1.67
C ARG A 107 -13.77 43.30 2.01
N ILE A 108 -14.13 43.31 3.28
CA ILE A 108 -15.51 43.54 3.75
C ILE A 108 -16.04 44.88 3.23
N ALA A 109 -15.26 45.95 3.37
CA ALA A 109 -15.64 47.28 2.88
C ALA A 109 -15.84 47.33 1.36
N PHE A 110 -15.05 46.58 0.58
CA PHE A 110 -15.27 46.44 -0.86
C PHE A 110 -16.52 45.64 -1.19
N LEU A 111 -16.77 44.53 -0.47
CA LEU A 111 -17.99 43.72 -0.67
C LEU A 111 -19.26 44.53 -0.35
N GLN A 112 -19.23 45.40 0.67
CA GLN A 112 -20.33 46.32 0.97
C GLN A 112 -20.65 47.28 -0.20
N GLN A 113 -19.65 47.57 -1.04
CA GLN A 113 -19.80 48.38 -2.25
C GLN A 113 -20.09 47.53 -3.51
N GLY A 114 -20.29 46.21 -3.38
CA GLY A 114 -20.45 45.30 -4.51
C GLY A 114 -19.19 45.13 -5.37
N LYS A 115 -18.00 45.38 -4.80
CA LYS A 115 -16.71 45.33 -5.53
C LYS A 115 -15.83 44.17 -5.05
N THR A 116 -15.09 43.59 -5.99
CA THR A 116 -14.12 42.49 -5.76
C THR A 116 -12.77 42.81 -6.40
N PRO A 117 -12.11 43.94 -6.09
CA PRO A 117 -10.93 44.42 -6.83
C PRO A 117 -9.75 43.45 -6.82
N TRP A 118 -9.71 42.50 -5.88
CA TRP A 118 -8.69 41.45 -5.87
C TRP A 118 -8.86 40.46 -7.03
N GLU A 119 -10.05 40.27 -7.63
CA GLU A 119 -10.32 39.42 -8.81
C GLU A 119 -9.37 39.69 -9.97
N ASN A 120 -9.15 40.96 -10.28
CA ASN A 120 -8.31 41.42 -11.37
C ASN A 120 -6.87 41.75 -10.96
N ARG A 121 -6.52 41.58 -9.68
CA ARG A 121 -5.19 41.94 -9.17
C ARG A 121 -4.11 41.07 -9.81
N ARG A 122 -3.04 41.71 -10.27
CA ARG A 122 -1.80 41.04 -10.72
C ARG A 122 -0.76 40.96 -9.59
N GLY A 123 0.28 40.15 -9.80
CA GLY A 123 1.33 39.87 -8.84
C GLY A 123 0.90 38.84 -7.81
N LEU A 124 1.18 39.11 -6.53
CA LEU A 124 0.85 38.22 -5.42
C LEU A 124 -0.62 38.39 -5.02
N VAL A 125 -1.39 37.31 -5.11
CA VAL A 125 -2.80 37.29 -4.75
C VAL A 125 -3.07 36.12 -3.81
N VAL A 126 -3.81 36.36 -2.73
CA VAL A 126 -4.34 35.30 -1.87
C VAL A 126 -5.85 35.24 -2.02
N ARG A 127 -6.37 34.03 -2.16
CA ARG A 127 -7.80 33.73 -2.28
C ARG A 127 -8.21 32.58 -1.39
N GLY A 128 -9.52 32.45 -1.20
CA GLY A 128 -10.16 31.32 -0.56
C GLY A 128 -11.09 30.56 -1.50
N TYR A 129 -11.27 29.29 -1.20
CA TYR A 129 -12.40 28.48 -1.65
C TYR A 129 -13.04 27.80 -0.45
N ARG A 130 -14.26 27.27 -0.63
CA ARG A 130 -14.93 26.48 0.40
C ARG A 130 -14.75 25.01 0.08
N SER A 131 -14.14 24.24 0.98
CA SER A 131 -13.95 22.82 0.75
C SER A 131 -15.29 22.09 0.79
N SER A 132 -15.48 21.15 -0.13
CA SER A 132 -16.67 20.29 -0.17
C SER A 132 -16.72 19.28 0.98
N ILE A 133 -15.58 18.95 1.59
CA ILE A 133 -15.47 17.92 2.63
C ILE A 133 -16.19 18.34 3.92
N ASP A 134 -15.81 19.50 4.45
CA ASP A 134 -16.23 19.98 5.77
C ASP A 134 -16.80 21.41 5.76
N GLY A 135 -16.92 22.02 4.57
CA GLY A 135 -17.45 23.37 4.41
C GLY A 135 -16.52 24.49 4.89
N SER A 136 -15.29 24.19 5.30
CA SER A 136 -14.33 25.20 5.75
C SER A 136 -13.75 26.03 4.60
N ALA A 137 -13.49 27.32 4.83
CA ALA A 137 -12.74 28.13 3.87
C ALA A 137 -11.24 27.81 3.93
N GLN A 138 -10.63 27.46 2.80
CA GLN A 138 -9.21 27.12 2.70
C GLN A 138 -8.46 28.15 1.83
N PRO A 139 -7.27 28.62 2.26
CA PRO A 139 -6.50 29.60 1.50
C PRO A 139 -5.68 28.96 0.38
N TYR A 140 -5.45 29.72 -0.67
CA TYR A 140 -4.40 29.47 -1.65
C TYR A 140 -3.75 30.78 -2.11
N GLY A 141 -2.49 30.70 -2.50
CA GLY A 141 -1.75 31.81 -3.09
C GLY A 141 -1.66 31.68 -4.60
N MET A 142 -1.56 32.80 -5.30
CA MET A 142 -1.28 32.85 -6.72
C MET A 142 -0.19 33.88 -7.02
N VAL A 143 0.56 33.60 -8.08
CA VAL A 143 1.41 34.57 -8.78
C VAL A 143 0.84 34.74 -10.17
N ILE A 144 0.36 35.95 -10.46
CA ILE A 144 -0.18 36.32 -11.77
C ILE A 144 0.79 37.35 -12.40
N PRO A 145 1.47 37.05 -13.51
CA PRO A 145 2.37 38.02 -14.17
C PRO A 145 1.63 39.32 -14.51
N LYS A 146 2.32 40.47 -14.45
CA LYS A 146 1.67 41.79 -14.67
C LYS A 146 1.22 41.95 -16.12
N GLU A 147 1.95 41.33 -17.03
CA GLU A 147 1.85 41.39 -18.47
C GLU A 147 0.90 40.31 -19.01
N LEU A 148 0.39 39.42 -18.14
CA LEU A 148 -0.54 38.36 -18.55
C LEU A 148 -1.92 38.97 -18.86
N ASP A 149 -2.36 38.77 -20.10
CA ASP A 149 -3.74 38.99 -20.51
C ASP A 149 -4.63 37.88 -19.92
N LEU A 150 -5.51 38.25 -19.00
CA LEU A 150 -6.46 37.31 -18.38
C LEU A 150 -7.70 37.05 -19.26
N GLY A 151 -7.82 37.73 -20.39
CA GLY A 151 -8.84 37.48 -21.41
C GLY A 151 -8.50 36.32 -22.35
N GLN A 152 -7.30 35.73 -22.24
CA GLN A 152 -6.85 34.60 -23.04
C GLN A 152 -6.56 33.38 -22.17
N PRO A 153 -6.71 32.14 -22.70
CA PRO A 153 -6.30 30.92 -22.00
C PRO A 153 -4.81 30.95 -21.64
N ALA A 154 -4.50 30.75 -20.36
CA ALA A 154 -3.14 30.67 -19.84
C ALA A 154 -2.85 29.28 -19.21
N PRO A 155 -1.61 28.75 -19.33
CA PRO A 155 -1.20 27.58 -18.59
C PRO A 155 -1.22 27.81 -17.07
N LEU A 156 -1.42 26.73 -16.32
CA LEU A 156 -1.41 26.74 -14.85
C LEU A 156 -0.27 25.89 -14.30
N TYR A 157 0.61 26.50 -13.51
CA TYR A 157 1.65 25.79 -12.77
C TYR A 157 1.25 25.66 -11.31
N VAL A 158 1.07 24.44 -10.83
CA VAL A 158 0.74 24.13 -9.44
C VAL A 158 2.04 23.83 -8.70
N TRP A 159 2.38 24.64 -7.69
CA TRP A 159 3.55 24.45 -6.85
C TRP A 159 3.18 24.02 -5.44
N LEU A 160 3.47 22.76 -5.13
CA LEU A 160 3.29 22.18 -3.79
C LEU A 160 4.49 22.52 -2.89
N HIS A 161 4.21 23.11 -1.73
CA HIS A 161 5.24 23.59 -0.81
C HIS A 161 5.83 22.47 0.07
N GLY A 162 7.04 22.72 0.59
CA GLY A 162 7.71 21.81 1.53
C GLY A 162 7.05 21.77 2.91
N ARG A 163 7.55 20.86 3.75
CA ARG A 163 7.08 20.69 5.13
C ARG A 163 7.40 21.95 5.94
N GLY A 164 6.40 22.46 6.64
CA GLY A 164 6.54 23.60 7.54
C GLY A 164 5.62 23.45 8.73
N ASP A 165 6.08 22.80 9.80
CA ASP A 165 5.26 22.46 10.98
C ASP A 165 4.65 23.70 11.67
N LYS A 166 5.30 24.86 11.49
CA LYS A 166 4.89 26.18 12.00
C LYS A 166 4.22 27.05 10.94
N THR A 167 4.00 26.54 9.73
CA THR A 167 3.44 27.31 8.60
C THR A 167 1.92 27.19 8.57
N THR A 168 1.27 27.64 9.64
CA THR A 168 -0.21 27.65 9.76
C THR A 168 -0.84 28.64 8.77
N ASP A 169 -2.18 28.69 8.68
CA ASP A 169 -2.92 29.59 7.77
C ASP A 169 -2.39 31.04 7.84
N LEU A 170 -2.14 31.53 9.07
CA LEU A 170 -1.56 32.85 9.36
C LEU A 170 -0.26 33.08 8.58
N HIS A 171 0.67 32.12 8.71
CA HIS A 171 2.00 32.19 8.11
C HIS A 171 1.98 31.93 6.61
N PHE A 172 1.13 31.00 6.16
CA PHE A 172 0.97 30.67 4.75
C PHE A 172 0.44 31.89 3.98
N ILE A 173 -0.65 32.50 4.45
CA ILE A 173 -1.24 33.70 3.85
C ILE A 173 -0.20 34.81 3.78
N HIS A 174 0.50 35.09 4.88
CA HIS A 174 1.57 36.09 4.90
C HIS A 174 2.66 35.81 3.87
N THR A 175 3.12 34.56 3.80
CA THR A 175 4.16 34.14 2.86
C THR A 175 3.70 34.33 1.42
N ARG A 176 2.43 34.05 1.10
CA ARG A 176 1.88 34.23 -0.24
C ARG A 176 1.55 35.69 -0.58
N GLN A 177 1.38 36.56 0.41
CA GLN A 177 1.26 38.01 0.22
C GLN A 177 2.60 38.72 0.00
N THR A 178 3.71 38.10 0.39
CA THR A 178 5.04 38.75 0.41
C THR A 178 6.12 38.06 -0.41
N ARG A 179 5.92 36.82 -0.85
CA ARG A 179 6.91 36.05 -1.61
C ARG A 179 6.32 35.41 -2.84
N LEU A 180 7.00 35.60 -3.99
CA LEU A 180 6.69 34.93 -5.26
C LEU A 180 6.66 33.42 -5.12
N GLY A 181 7.66 32.83 -4.47
CA GLY A 181 7.81 31.37 -4.39
C GLY A 181 9.06 30.95 -5.14
N ARG A 182 9.10 29.69 -5.59
CA ARG A 182 10.29 29.10 -6.22
C ARG A 182 10.28 29.20 -7.74
N ILE A 183 9.11 29.32 -8.35
CA ILE A 183 8.94 29.33 -9.80
C ILE A 183 8.04 30.50 -10.21
N THR A 184 8.35 31.09 -11.36
CA THR A 184 7.56 32.14 -12.03
C THR A 184 7.74 31.98 -13.55
N PRO A 185 7.27 30.88 -14.16
CA PRO A 185 7.35 30.70 -15.61
C PRO A 185 6.66 31.87 -16.33
N PRO A 186 7.24 32.38 -17.43
CA PRO A 186 6.64 33.48 -18.18
C PRO A 186 5.32 33.03 -18.82
N GLY A 187 4.34 33.94 -18.90
CA GLY A 187 3.06 33.67 -19.57
C GLY A 187 2.11 32.71 -18.86
N ALA A 188 2.40 32.29 -17.62
CA ALA A 188 1.58 31.34 -16.88
C ALA A 188 1.20 31.83 -15.47
N ILE A 189 0.08 31.33 -14.96
CA ILE A 189 -0.35 31.55 -13.57
C ILE A 189 0.29 30.47 -12.70
N VAL A 190 0.85 30.87 -11.55
CA VAL A 190 1.35 29.91 -10.55
C VAL A 190 0.38 29.83 -9.39
N LEU A 191 -0.15 28.64 -9.12
CA LEU A 191 -0.98 28.32 -7.97
C LEU A 191 -0.14 27.68 -6.86
N HIS A 192 -0.32 28.17 -5.63
CA HIS A 192 0.21 27.60 -4.40
C HIS A 192 -0.95 27.14 -3.50
N PRO A 193 -1.31 25.85 -3.51
CA PRO A 193 -2.30 25.32 -2.58
C PRO A 193 -1.77 25.30 -1.14
N PHE A 194 -2.64 25.49 -0.15
CA PHE A 194 -2.30 25.25 1.26
C PHE A 194 -2.37 23.77 1.64
N GLY A 195 -3.28 23.00 1.03
CA GLY A 195 -3.31 21.53 1.11
C GLY A 195 -3.39 20.97 2.52
N ARG A 196 -4.24 21.56 3.38
CA ARG A 196 -4.43 21.16 4.79
C ARG A 196 -3.14 21.14 5.62
N HIS A 197 -2.37 22.22 5.58
CA HIS A 197 -1.16 22.45 6.37
C HIS A 197 -0.05 21.40 6.16
N CYS A 198 0.03 20.38 7.02
CA CYS A 198 1.18 19.48 7.11
C CYS A 198 0.73 18.01 7.16
N VAL A 199 -0.07 17.64 6.15
CA VAL A 199 -0.54 16.25 5.93
C VAL A 199 0.07 15.61 4.69
N GLY A 200 1.16 16.16 4.17
CA GLY A 200 1.84 15.65 2.97
C GLY A 200 1.01 15.71 1.69
N PHE A 201 0.00 16.59 1.64
CA PHE A 201 -1.02 16.65 0.58
C PHE A 201 -1.82 15.35 0.40
N LYS A 202 -1.89 14.51 1.45
CA LYS A 202 -2.72 13.30 1.48
C LYS A 202 -4.10 13.61 2.06
N HIS A 203 -5.02 12.67 1.90
CA HIS A 203 -6.38 12.75 2.43
C HIS A 203 -7.11 14.03 2.00
N ALA A 204 -7.70 14.78 2.94
CA ALA A 204 -8.31 16.08 2.64
C ALA A 204 -7.31 17.06 1.98
N GLY A 205 -6.00 16.93 2.23
CA GLY A 205 -4.97 17.75 1.58
C GLY A 205 -4.85 17.49 0.08
N GLU A 206 -5.15 16.27 -0.37
CA GLU A 206 -5.18 15.89 -1.80
C GLU A 206 -6.36 16.56 -2.50
N ILE A 207 -7.53 16.49 -1.86
CA ILE A 207 -8.76 17.11 -2.37
C ILE A 207 -8.63 18.63 -2.40
N ASP A 208 -8.03 19.22 -1.37
CA ASP A 208 -7.77 20.66 -1.30
C ASP A 208 -6.86 21.17 -2.45
N VAL A 209 -5.94 20.33 -2.96
CA VAL A 209 -5.13 20.69 -4.15
C VAL A 209 -6.01 20.72 -5.39
N LEU A 210 -6.86 19.71 -5.58
CA LEU A 210 -7.78 19.61 -6.72
C LEU A 210 -8.83 20.74 -6.68
N GLU A 211 -9.41 21.02 -5.52
CA GLU A 211 -10.38 22.12 -5.33
C GLU A 211 -9.73 23.49 -5.52
N ALA A 212 -8.46 23.67 -5.13
CA ALA A 212 -7.73 24.91 -5.41
C ALA A 212 -7.51 25.10 -6.92
N ILE A 213 -7.18 24.04 -7.66
CA ILE A 213 -7.06 24.07 -9.13
C ILE A 213 -8.41 24.43 -9.75
N GLU A 214 -9.48 23.73 -9.37
CA GLU A 214 -10.84 24.00 -9.84
C GLU A 214 -11.26 25.44 -9.55
N SER A 215 -10.95 25.93 -8.35
CA SER A 215 -11.22 27.32 -7.95
C SER A 215 -10.50 28.34 -8.82
N VAL A 216 -9.29 28.04 -9.31
CA VAL A 216 -8.60 28.91 -10.27
C VAL A 216 -9.22 28.78 -11.67
N CYS A 217 -9.46 27.56 -12.15
CA CYS A 217 -10.04 27.31 -13.48
C CYS A 217 -11.45 27.91 -13.65
N THR A 218 -12.23 28.01 -12.57
CA THR A 218 -13.56 28.64 -12.58
C THR A 218 -13.51 30.17 -12.59
N ARG A 219 -12.38 30.77 -12.20
CA ARG A 219 -12.22 32.23 -12.03
C ARG A 219 -11.35 32.89 -13.10
N TYR A 220 -10.54 32.10 -13.79
CA TYR A 220 -9.60 32.55 -14.80
C TYR A 220 -9.70 31.68 -16.04
N GLN A 221 -9.43 32.24 -17.22
CA GLN A 221 -9.30 31.45 -18.43
C GLN A 221 -8.01 30.62 -18.37
N ILE A 222 -8.12 29.40 -17.86
CA ILE A 222 -7.02 28.44 -17.79
C ILE A 222 -7.14 27.47 -18.96
N ASP A 223 -6.04 27.23 -19.65
CA ASP A 223 -5.94 26.07 -20.53
C ASP A 223 -5.85 24.79 -19.68
N THR A 224 -6.99 24.14 -19.50
CA THR A 224 -7.10 22.92 -18.68
C THR A 224 -6.36 21.71 -19.26
N GLY A 225 -5.93 21.75 -20.53
CA GLY A 225 -5.01 20.78 -21.10
C GLY A 225 -3.55 21.00 -20.68
N ASN A 226 -3.23 22.20 -20.18
CA ASN A 226 -1.87 22.67 -19.89
C ASN A 226 -1.70 23.04 -18.40
N ILE A 227 -1.94 22.07 -17.54
CA ILE A 227 -1.66 22.16 -16.09
C ILE A 227 -0.40 21.38 -15.76
N VAL A 228 0.59 22.03 -15.13
CA VAL A 228 1.86 21.42 -14.70
C VAL A 228 1.88 21.27 -13.18
N LEU A 229 2.26 20.10 -12.66
CA LEU A 229 2.40 19.85 -11.23
C LEU A 229 3.87 19.79 -10.79
N MET A 230 4.29 20.69 -9.91
CA MET A 230 5.65 20.78 -9.40
C MET A 230 5.68 20.92 -7.87
N GLY A 231 6.79 20.53 -7.23
CA GLY A 231 6.93 20.68 -5.79
C GLY A 231 8.26 20.18 -5.25
N PHE A 232 8.55 20.54 -4.01
CA PHE A 232 9.82 20.20 -3.35
C PHE A 232 9.61 19.64 -1.93
N SER A 233 10.43 18.66 -1.52
CA SER A 233 10.36 18.03 -0.18
C SER A 233 9.00 17.36 0.06
N MET A 234 8.25 17.75 1.09
CA MET A 234 6.83 17.37 1.26
C MET A 234 6.00 17.62 0.00
N GLY A 235 6.22 18.74 -0.69
CA GLY A 235 5.56 19.05 -1.94
C GLY A 235 6.00 18.13 -3.08
N GLY A 236 7.26 17.69 -3.09
CA GLY A 236 7.74 16.68 -4.04
C GLY A 236 7.09 15.32 -3.83
N ALA A 237 6.86 14.94 -2.56
CA ALA A 237 6.08 13.74 -2.22
C ALA A 237 4.60 13.90 -2.62
N GLY A 238 4.05 15.12 -2.49
CA GLY A 238 2.77 15.53 -3.06
C GLY A 238 2.68 15.27 -4.56
N VAL A 239 3.68 15.76 -5.31
CA VAL A 239 3.75 15.56 -6.77
C VAL A 239 3.84 14.09 -7.14
N TRP A 240 4.61 13.29 -6.39
CA TRP A 240 4.70 11.86 -6.66
C TRP A 240 3.32 11.18 -6.59
N HIS A 241 2.54 11.35 -5.52
CA HIS A 241 1.28 10.60 -5.40
C HIS A 241 0.13 11.26 -6.16
N ILE A 242 -0.06 12.58 -6.08
CA ILE A 242 -1.11 13.28 -6.83
C ILE A 242 -0.86 13.14 -8.33
N GLY A 243 0.40 13.29 -8.76
CA GLY A 243 0.79 13.07 -10.14
C GLY A 243 0.47 11.65 -10.59
N ALA A 244 0.80 10.63 -9.81
CA ALA A 244 0.51 9.24 -10.16
C ALA A 244 -0.99 8.90 -10.15
N HIS A 245 -1.77 9.45 -9.22
CA HIS A 245 -3.21 9.19 -9.11
C HIS A 245 -4.04 9.89 -10.18
N TYR A 246 -3.57 11.03 -10.69
CA TYR A 246 -4.31 11.92 -11.58
C TYR A 246 -3.48 12.38 -12.78
N THR A 247 -2.69 11.51 -13.42
CA THR A 247 -1.90 11.92 -14.60
C THR A 247 -2.78 12.48 -15.73
N ASP A 248 -4.07 12.15 -15.76
CA ASP A 248 -5.03 12.70 -16.72
C ASP A 248 -5.42 14.16 -16.48
N ARG A 249 -4.99 14.77 -15.37
CA ARG A 249 -5.22 16.18 -15.02
C ARG A 249 -4.02 17.08 -15.30
N PHE A 250 -2.88 16.52 -15.72
CA PHE A 250 -1.63 17.26 -15.89
C PHE A 250 -0.98 16.98 -17.25
N THR A 251 -0.33 18.00 -17.82
CA THR A 251 0.49 17.81 -19.03
C THR A 251 1.90 17.31 -18.70
N ALA A 252 2.45 17.72 -17.54
CA ALA A 252 3.76 17.27 -17.06
C ALA A 252 3.85 17.40 -15.54
N VAL A 253 4.74 16.60 -14.93
CA VAL A 253 4.99 16.66 -13.48
C VAL A 253 6.49 16.65 -13.13
N SER A 254 6.85 17.37 -12.07
CA SER A 254 8.24 17.47 -11.60
C SER A 254 8.34 17.34 -10.07
N PRO A 255 8.52 16.12 -9.55
CA PRO A 255 8.75 15.89 -8.12
C PRO A 255 10.21 16.18 -7.73
N GLY A 256 10.41 17.13 -6.81
CA GLY A 256 11.73 17.47 -6.27
C GLY A 256 11.95 16.94 -4.85
N ALA A 257 12.95 16.08 -4.68
CA ALA A 257 13.49 15.63 -3.40
C ALA A 257 12.43 15.30 -2.33
N GLY A 258 11.37 14.59 -2.70
CA GLY A 258 10.30 14.17 -1.80
C GLY A 258 10.20 12.66 -1.72
N PHE A 259 9.78 12.12 -0.57
CA PHE A 259 9.57 10.69 -0.38
C PHE A 259 8.57 10.11 -1.39
N ALA A 260 8.78 8.86 -1.82
CA ALA A 260 7.91 8.15 -2.76
C ALA A 260 7.24 6.91 -2.15
N GLU A 261 7.78 6.40 -1.04
CA GLU A 261 7.27 5.22 -0.34
C GLU A 261 7.54 5.30 1.16
N THR A 262 6.78 4.55 1.95
CA THR A 262 6.82 4.63 3.41
C THR A 262 7.97 3.83 4.03
N ALA A 263 8.21 2.60 3.58
CA ALA A 263 9.02 1.64 4.33
C ALA A 263 10.53 1.98 4.37
N ARG A 264 11.14 2.15 3.19
CA ARG A 264 12.58 2.43 3.03
C ARG A 264 12.90 3.88 3.42
N TYR A 265 11.99 4.82 3.14
CA TYR A 265 12.12 6.20 3.62
C TYR A 265 12.27 6.28 5.15
N ASN A 266 11.45 5.51 5.89
CA ASN A 266 11.53 5.43 7.35
C ASN A 266 12.63 4.49 7.86
N ARG A 267 13.27 3.71 6.98
CA ARG A 267 14.33 2.74 7.33
C ARG A 267 13.88 1.75 8.41
N PHE A 268 12.67 1.20 8.27
CA PHE A 268 12.18 0.20 9.22
C PHE A 268 13.10 -1.02 9.28
N ALA A 269 13.49 -1.42 10.50
CA ALA A 269 14.10 -2.72 10.75
C ALA A 269 13.04 -3.82 10.68
N ALA A 270 13.43 -5.07 10.43
CA ALA A 270 12.51 -6.20 10.24
C ALA A 270 11.50 -6.39 11.39
N ASN A 271 11.89 -6.11 12.63
CA ASN A 271 11.04 -6.21 13.82
C ASN A 271 10.22 -4.95 14.14
N ALA A 272 10.41 -3.86 13.40
CA ALA A 272 9.79 -2.56 13.64
C ALA A 272 8.64 -2.22 12.67
N TYR A 273 8.32 -3.13 11.75
CA TYR A 273 7.18 -2.97 10.86
C TYR A 273 5.87 -2.99 11.64
N PRO A 274 4.90 -2.12 11.31
CA PRO A 274 3.59 -2.18 11.94
C PRO A 274 2.84 -3.44 11.52
N VAL A 275 1.70 -3.67 12.14
CA VAL A 275 0.73 -4.70 11.77
C VAL A 275 0.45 -4.75 10.25
N TRP A 276 0.27 -5.97 9.72
CA TRP A 276 0.24 -6.25 8.28
C TRP A 276 -0.81 -5.44 7.50
N TYR A 277 -1.97 -5.16 8.10
CA TYR A 277 -3.02 -4.37 7.43
C TYR A 277 -2.61 -2.90 7.29
N SER A 278 -1.89 -2.34 8.25
CA SER A 278 -1.34 -0.97 8.11
C SER A 278 -0.27 -0.91 7.03
N GLN A 279 0.53 -1.96 6.86
CA GLN A 279 1.48 -2.05 5.74
C GLN A 279 0.75 -2.13 4.40
N LYS A 280 -0.32 -2.93 4.32
CA LYS A 280 -1.16 -3.00 3.12
C LYS A 280 -1.78 -1.64 2.78
N LEU A 281 -2.19 -0.85 3.77
CA LEU A 281 -2.74 0.50 3.56
C LEU A 281 -1.70 1.54 3.10
N TRP A 282 -0.41 1.26 3.22
CA TRP A 282 0.61 2.13 2.60
C TRP A 282 0.48 2.16 1.09
N THR A 283 -0.02 1.09 0.47
CA THR A 283 -0.20 1.02 -0.99
C THR A 283 -1.23 2.00 -1.53
N THR A 284 -1.95 2.76 -0.68
CA THR A 284 -2.76 3.90 -1.14
C THR A 284 -1.88 5.05 -1.62
N TYR A 285 -0.71 5.26 -1.01
CA TYR A 285 0.16 6.42 -1.29
C TYR A 285 1.60 6.06 -1.65
N ASP A 286 2.01 4.79 -1.54
CA ASP A 286 3.32 4.31 -1.98
C ASP A 286 3.37 4.22 -3.51
N VAL A 287 4.00 5.23 -4.11
CA VAL A 287 3.99 5.56 -5.54
C VAL A 287 4.65 4.52 -6.44
N PRO A 288 5.63 3.69 -6.01
CA PRO A 288 6.09 2.56 -6.82
C PRO A 288 4.95 1.63 -7.27
N ASN A 289 3.84 1.56 -6.53
CA ASN A 289 2.65 0.78 -6.89
C ASN A 289 1.75 1.44 -7.95
N TYR A 290 2.09 2.66 -8.39
CA TYR A 290 1.38 3.45 -9.39
C TYR A 290 2.33 3.99 -10.48
N ALA A 291 3.59 3.57 -10.50
CA ALA A 291 4.62 4.12 -11.38
C ALA A 291 4.25 4.00 -12.86
N ARG A 292 3.44 2.99 -13.23
CA ARG A 292 2.92 2.81 -14.59
C ARG A 292 1.99 3.94 -15.05
N ASN A 293 1.36 4.69 -14.14
CA ASN A 293 0.51 5.82 -14.53
C ASN A 293 1.34 6.95 -15.15
N PHE A 294 2.60 7.09 -14.78
CA PHE A 294 3.50 8.07 -15.37
C PHE A 294 3.89 7.78 -16.82
N MET A 295 3.50 6.64 -17.39
CA MET A 295 3.67 6.39 -18.82
C MET A 295 2.73 7.28 -19.66
N ASN A 296 1.74 7.92 -19.03
CA ASN A 296 0.81 8.82 -19.70
C ASN A 296 1.34 10.26 -19.83
N LEU A 297 2.45 10.66 -19.19
CA LEU A 297 2.95 12.03 -19.28
C LEU A 297 4.46 12.13 -19.02
N PRO A 298 5.14 13.22 -19.41
CA PRO A 298 6.53 13.47 -19.04
C PRO A 298 6.72 13.70 -17.54
N VAL A 299 7.69 12.98 -16.96
CA VAL A 299 8.12 13.15 -15.56
C VAL A 299 9.58 13.59 -15.51
N VAL A 300 9.85 14.69 -14.80
CA VAL A 300 11.20 15.19 -14.55
C VAL A 300 11.46 15.27 -13.05
N ALA A 301 12.13 14.27 -12.50
CA ALA A 301 12.51 14.26 -11.09
C ALA A 301 13.75 15.12 -10.82
N TYR A 302 13.86 15.62 -9.59
CA TYR A 302 15.05 16.35 -9.13
C TYR A 302 15.48 15.90 -7.73
N SER A 303 16.80 15.80 -7.51
CA SER A 303 17.41 15.70 -6.18
C SER A 303 18.71 16.51 -6.11
N GLY A 304 19.11 16.94 -4.91
CA GLY A 304 20.50 17.35 -4.68
C GLY A 304 21.41 16.14 -4.54
N GLU A 305 22.66 16.23 -5.00
CA GLU A 305 23.65 15.14 -4.91
C GLU A 305 23.88 14.65 -3.47
N HIS A 306 23.88 15.57 -2.50
CA HIS A 306 24.07 15.29 -1.07
C HIS A 306 22.75 15.19 -0.30
N ASP A 307 21.61 15.21 -0.99
CA ASP A 307 20.31 15.08 -0.37
C ASP A 307 20.01 13.61 -0.03
N LYS A 308 19.74 13.35 1.25
CA LYS A 308 19.31 12.02 1.71
C LYS A 308 18.01 11.56 1.05
N GLN A 309 17.16 12.48 0.60
CA GLN A 309 15.91 12.18 -0.09
C GLN A 309 16.10 11.79 -1.57
N MET A 310 17.33 11.86 -2.11
CA MET A 310 17.64 11.29 -3.42
C MET A 310 17.26 9.80 -3.52
N GLN A 311 17.24 9.08 -2.38
CA GLN A 311 16.75 7.71 -2.29
C GLN A 311 15.36 7.53 -2.91
N ALA A 312 14.44 8.46 -2.72
CA ALA A 312 13.08 8.35 -3.25
C ALA A 312 13.05 8.35 -4.78
N ALA A 313 13.81 9.25 -5.42
CA ALA A 313 13.97 9.26 -6.87
C ALA A 313 14.66 7.97 -7.37
N ARG A 314 15.63 7.41 -6.63
CA ARG A 314 16.24 6.10 -6.96
C ARG A 314 15.24 4.93 -6.87
N VAL A 315 14.30 4.96 -5.91
CA VAL A 315 13.20 3.98 -5.88
C VAL A 315 12.35 4.11 -7.13
N MET A 316 12.00 5.34 -7.51
CA MET A 316 11.20 5.58 -8.71
C MET A 316 11.95 5.24 -10.00
N GLU A 317 13.27 5.44 -10.08
CA GLU A 317 14.08 4.93 -11.20
C GLU A 317 13.95 3.41 -11.34
N THR A 318 14.00 2.68 -10.22
CA THR A 318 13.80 1.22 -10.22
C THR A 318 12.39 0.85 -10.67
N ALA A 319 11.37 1.58 -10.21
CA ALA A 319 9.99 1.36 -10.59
C ALA A 319 9.74 1.65 -12.08
N PHE A 320 10.28 2.74 -12.63
CA PHE A 320 10.23 3.06 -14.05
C PHE A 320 10.95 1.99 -14.89
N ALA A 321 12.13 1.55 -14.45
CA ALA A 321 12.90 0.52 -15.14
C ALA A 321 12.12 -0.81 -15.22
N SER A 322 11.34 -1.16 -14.19
CA SER A 322 10.47 -2.35 -14.20
C SER A 322 9.35 -2.28 -15.24
N HIS A 323 9.08 -1.09 -15.81
CA HIS A 323 8.15 -0.86 -16.90
C HIS A 323 8.86 -0.52 -18.23
N GLY A 324 10.17 -0.75 -18.31
CA GLY A 324 10.94 -0.49 -19.53
C GLY A 324 11.17 0.99 -19.83
N GLN A 325 10.97 1.88 -18.84
CA GLN A 325 11.21 3.32 -19.00
C GLN A 325 12.38 3.80 -18.15
N LYS A 326 13.02 4.89 -18.59
CA LYS A 326 14.02 5.62 -17.82
C LYS A 326 13.39 6.88 -17.24
N LEU A 327 13.46 7.03 -15.91
CA LEU A 327 13.11 8.29 -15.27
C LEU A 327 14.13 9.37 -15.64
N THR A 328 13.66 10.52 -16.12
CA THR A 328 14.53 11.71 -16.22
C THR A 328 14.73 12.27 -14.82
N HIS A 329 15.95 12.14 -14.29
CA HIS A 329 16.29 12.58 -12.94
C HIS A 329 17.49 13.52 -12.98
N PHE A 330 17.25 14.79 -12.66
CA PHE A 330 18.29 15.80 -12.51
C PHE A 330 18.89 15.72 -11.11
N ILE A 331 20.23 15.70 -11.05
CA ILE A 331 20.98 15.70 -9.80
C ILE A 331 21.77 17.00 -9.72
N GLY A 332 21.39 17.87 -8.78
CA GLY A 332 22.08 19.13 -8.52
C GLY A 332 23.47 18.87 -7.93
N PRO A 333 24.57 19.22 -8.62
CA PRO A 333 25.93 18.95 -8.15
C PRO A 333 26.22 19.64 -6.81
N LYS A 334 26.84 18.92 -5.87
CA LYS A 334 27.17 19.37 -4.50
C LYS A 334 25.98 19.90 -3.68
N MET A 335 24.76 19.71 -4.17
CA MET A 335 23.57 20.32 -3.58
C MET A 335 22.99 19.44 -2.47
N GLY A 336 22.62 20.06 -1.36
CA GLY A 336 21.86 19.41 -0.27
C GLY A 336 20.36 19.40 -0.56
N HIS A 337 19.54 19.56 0.49
CA HIS A 337 18.08 19.59 0.38
C HIS A 337 17.52 20.94 -0.13
N ASN A 338 17.90 21.32 -1.35
CA ASN A 338 17.44 22.53 -2.05
C ASN A 338 17.59 22.36 -3.57
N TYR A 339 17.03 23.28 -4.36
CA TYR A 339 17.26 23.34 -5.80
C TYR A 339 18.61 23.97 -6.14
N ASP A 340 19.35 23.31 -7.02
CA ASP A 340 20.39 23.90 -7.85
C ASP A 340 19.74 24.82 -8.91
N PRO A 341 20.12 26.10 -8.99
CA PRO A 341 19.52 27.04 -9.93
C PRO A 341 19.61 26.61 -11.40
N HIS A 342 20.72 26.00 -11.82
CA HIS A 342 20.89 25.54 -13.21
C HIS A 342 19.92 24.39 -13.52
N SER A 343 19.87 23.38 -12.65
CA SER A 343 18.92 22.26 -12.75
C SER A 343 17.48 22.76 -12.76
N LEU A 344 17.11 23.70 -11.90
CA LEU A 344 15.75 24.26 -11.87
C LEU A 344 15.41 24.98 -13.18
N SER A 345 16.33 25.76 -13.73
CA SER A 345 16.14 26.43 -15.03
C SER A 345 15.88 25.42 -16.16
N GLU A 346 16.68 24.36 -16.23
CA GLU A 346 16.51 23.30 -17.24
C GLU A 346 15.20 22.52 -17.05
N ILE A 347 14.80 22.25 -15.79
CA ILE A 347 13.51 21.62 -15.50
C ILE A 347 12.37 22.52 -15.97
N LEU A 348 12.40 23.82 -15.67
CA LEU A 348 11.38 24.76 -16.12
C LEU A 348 11.30 24.84 -17.64
N ARG A 349 12.44 24.84 -18.34
CA ARG A 349 12.49 24.78 -19.80
C ARG A 349 11.80 23.52 -20.35
N ARG A 350 11.99 22.36 -19.71
CA ARG A 350 11.32 21.11 -20.11
C ARG A 350 9.82 21.11 -19.81
N MET A 351 9.40 21.67 -18.68
CA MET A 351 7.97 21.82 -18.38
C MET A 351 7.30 22.75 -19.37
N GLN A 352 7.95 23.87 -19.73
CA GLN A 352 7.48 24.78 -20.75
C GLN A 352 7.37 24.11 -22.12
N HIS A 353 8.39 23.35 -22.51
CA HIS A 353 8.33 22.58 -23.75
C HIS A 353 7.18 21.56 -23.76
N ALA A 354 6.90 20.91 -22.63
CA ALA A 354 5.77 19.99 -22.53
C ALA A 354 4.42 20.70 -22.73
N VAL A 355 4.26 21.92 -22.20
CA VAL A 355 3.09 22.78 -22.42
C VAL A 355 2.95 23.16 -23.90
N GLU A 356 4.05 23.55 -24.56
CA GLU A 356 4.07 23.95 -25.96
C GLU A 356 3.84 22.78 -26.93
N ALA A 357 4.29 21.58 -26.55
CA ALA A 357 4.19 20.37 -27.34
C ALA A 357 2.90 19.56 -27.05
N THR A 358 1.98 20.07 -26.21
CA THR A 358 0.72 19.39 -25.90
C THR A 358 -0.09 19.20 -27.17
N ASP A 359 -0.25 17.93 -27.58
CA ASP A 359 -1.12 17.54 -28.68
C ASP A 359 -2.58 17.54 -28.19
N PRO A 360 -3.50 18.31 -28.80
CA PRO A 360 -4.92 18.24 -28.48
C PRO A 360 -5.56 16.92 -28.89
N ALA A 361 -4.90 16.10 -29.73
CA ALA A 361 -5.39 14.80 -30.12
C ALA A 361 -5.43 13.82 -28.92
N PRO A 362 -6.47 12.98 -28.81
CA PRO A 362 -6.52 11.96 -27.79
C PRO A 362 -5.34 10.98 -27.91
N ARG A 363 -4.61 10.74 -26.82
CA ARG A 363 -3.54 9.71 -26.72
C ARG A 363 -3.96 8.36 -27.32
N SER A 364 -3.07 7.74 -28.09
CA SER A 364 -3.26 6.39 -28.63
C SER A 364 -3.20 5.33 -27.54
N SER A 365 -2.23 5.44 -26.62
CA SER A 365 -2.10 4.54 -25.47
C SER A 365 -2.53 5.18 -24.15
N VAL A 366 -3.12 4.39 -23.28
CA VAL A 366 -3.45 4.78 -21.89
C VAL A 366 -3.06 3.65 -20.95
N HIS A 367 -2.39 4.03 -19.86
CA HIS A 367 -1.93 3.12 -18.82
C HIS A 367 -2.57 3.48 -17.49
N LEU A 368 -3.30 2.54 -16.88
CA LEU A 368 -3.86 2.70 -15.54
C LEU A 368 -3.38 1.54 -14.66
N GLN A 369 -2.78 1.89 -13.53
CA GLN A 369 -2.40 1.01 -12.44
C GLN A 369 -2.97 1.57 -11.14
N THR A 370 -3.60 0.71 -10.34
CA THR A 370 -4.13 1.09 -9.03
C THR A 370 -4.20 -0.10 -8.07
N ARG A 371 -4.35 0.20 -6.78
CA ARG A 371 -4.61 -0.77 -5.70
C ARG A 371 -6.01 -0.61 -5.09
N THR A 372 -6.75 0.41 -5.49
CA THR A 372 -8.06 0.74 -4.92
C THR A 372 -8.95 1.44 -5.95
N LEU A 373 -10.27 1.24 -5.86
CA LEU A 373 -11.23 1.94 -6.72
C LEU A 373 -11.37 3.44 -6.43
N ARG A 374 -10.65 3.99 -5.44
CA ARG A 374 -10.55 5.45 -5.23
C ARG A 374 -9.90 6.15 -6.43
N TYR A 375 -8.84 5.55 -6.97
CA TYR A 375 -8.05 6.08 -8.09
C TYR A 375 -8.25 5.18 -9.31
N ASN A 376 -9.48 5.15 -9.80
CA ASN A 376 -9.94 4.16 -10.79
C ASN A 376 -10.01 4.68 -12.22
N ARG A 377 -9.70 5.95 -12.47
CA ARG A 377 -9.83 6.57 -13.79
C ARG A 377 -8.48 7.06 -14.28
N MET A 378 -8.24 6.84 -15.57
CA MET A 378 -7.16 7.48 -16.31
C MET A 378 -7.62 7.80 -17.72
N HIS A 379 -7.73 9.09 -18.04
CA HIS A 379 -8.22 9.57 -19.33
C HIS A 379 -9.54 8.89 -19.74
N SER A 380 -9.50 8.02 -20.77
CA SER A 380 -10.67 7.32 -21.33
C SER A 380 -10.93 5.95 -20.71
N VAL A 381 -10.19 5.56 -19.67
CA VAL A 381 -10.32 4.27 -19.00
C VAL A 381 -10.83 4.51 -17.59
N GLN A 382 -11.83 3.75 -17.18
CA GLN A 382 -12.30 3.73 -15.80
C GLN A 382 -12.53 2.28 -15.34
N ILE A 383 -11.82 1.83 -14.31
CA ILE A 383 -12.09 0.55 -13.65
C ILE A 383 -13.35 0.72 -12.80
N LEU A 384 -14.33 -0.15 -13.02
CA LEU A 384 -15.59 -0.14 -12.28
C LEU A 384 -15.54 -1.15 -11.13
N GLU A 385 -14.94 -2.32 -11.35
CA GLU A 385 -14.84 -3.39 -10.34
C GLU A 385 -13.51 -4.14 -10.44
N MET A 386 -12.98 -4.57 -9.31
CA MET A 386 -11.73 -5.32 -9.17
C MET A 386 -12.01 -6.76 -8.70
N LYS A 387 -11.10 -7.70 -8.97
CA LYS A 387 -11.23 -9.06 -8.40
C LYS A 387 -10.84 -9.08 -6.92
N ARG A 388 -9.86 -8.24 -6.53
CA ARG A 388 -9.42 -8.06 -5.14
C ARG A 388 -8.79 -6.68 -4.92
N HIS A 389 -9.30 -5.88 -3.99
CA HIS A 389 -8.66 -4.63 -3.56
C HIS A 389 -7.27 -4.92 -2.97
N TRP A 390 -6.39 -3.91 -3.05
CA TRP A 390 -5.00 -3.90 -2.56
C TRP A 390 -3.99 -4.69 -3.41
N ASP A 391 -4.48 -5.48 -4.37
CA ASP A 391 -3.64 -6.13 -5.37
C ASP A 391 -3.32 -5.20 -6.55
N ASP A 392 -2.21 -5.50 -7.22
CA ASP A 392 -1.80 -4.83 -8.45
C ASP A 392 -2.85 -5.00 -9.56
N THR A 393 -3.49 -3.89 -9.91
CA THR A 393 -4.59 -3.85 -10.87
C THR A 393 -4.23 -2.95 -12.02
N ARG A 394 -4.40 -3.43 -13.25
CA ARG A 394 -3.93 -2.74 -14.44
C ARG A 394 -4.95 -2.77 -15.56
N VAL A 395 -5.00 -1.69 -16.31
CA VAL A 395 -5.61 -1.62 -17.63
C VAL A 395 -4.66 -0.87 -18.55
N ASP A 396 -4.24 -1.52 -19.61
CA ASP A 396 -3.48 -0.91 -20.69
C ASP A 396 -4.32 -0.92 -21.95
N THR A 397 -4.42 0.24 -22.60
CA THR A 397 -5.13 0.37 -23.87
C THR A 397 -4.21 0.89 -24.95
N ASP A 398 -4.45 0.43 -26.17
CA ASP A 398 -3.79 0.90 -27.38
C ASP A 398 -4.82 1.04 -28.51
N TRP A 399 -5.04 2.28 -28.93
CA TRP A 399 -5.95 2.64 -30.01
C TRP A 399 -5.27 2.50 -31.35
N GLN A 400 -5.88 1.69 -32.20
CA GLN A 400 -5.57 1.56 -33.61
C GLN A 400 -6.72 2.18 -34.43
N GLN A 401 -6.52 2.41 -35.72
CA GLN A 401 -7.44 3.22 -36.55
C GLN A 401 -8.92 2.81 -36.49
N ASN A 402 -9.23 1.51 -36.32
CA ASN A 402 -10.62 1.00 -36.29
C ASN A 402 -10.90 -0.01 -35.16
N PHE A 403 -9.94 -0.29 -34.28
CA PHE A 403 -10.12 -1.17 -33.12
C PHE A 403 -9.27 -0.74 -31.93
N LEU A 404 -9.69 -1.18 -30.74
CA LEU A 404 -9.01 -0.89 -29.47
C LEU A 404 -8.50 -2.19 -28.85
N THR A 405 -7.21 -2.25 -28.52
CA THR A 405 -6.63 -3.36 -27.75
C THR A 405 -6.64 -3.00 -26.26
N VAL A 406 -6.99 -3.95 -25.40
CA VAL A 406 -7.06 -3.79 -23.96
C VAL A 406 -6.40 -5.00 -23.29
N GLN A 407 -5.50 -4.75 -22.34
CA GLN A 407 -4.94 -5.78 -21.46
C GLN A 407 -5.31 -5.44 -20.03
N THR A 408 -5.77 -6.44 -19.28
CA THR A 408 -6.19 -6.24 -17.89
C THR A 408 -5.47 -7.17 -16.92
N ARG A 409 -5.31 -6.70 -15.68
CA ARG A 409 -4.91 -7.50 -14.52
C ARG A 409 -5.80 -7.13 -13.35
N ASN A 410 -6.38 -8.13 -12.68
CA ASN A 410 -7.22 -7.96 -11.49
C ASN A 410 -8.50 -7.11 -11.71
N VAL A 411 -8.98 -6.98 -12.95
CA VAL A 411 -10.21 -6.23 -13.30
C VAL A 411 -11.39 -7.19 -13.48
N VAL A 412 -12.57 -6.78 -13.03
CA VAL A 412 -13.85 -7.48 -13.28
C VAL A 412 -14.73 -6.68 -14.24
N SER A 413 -14.79 -5.36 -14.11
CA SER A 413 -15.52 -4.53 -15.05
C SER A 413 -14.85 -3.18 -15.22
N LEU A 414 -15.01 -2.60 -16.41
CA LEU A 414 -14.44 -1.32 -16.77
C LEU A 414 -15.32 -0.58 -17.78
N ARG A 415 -15.13 0.73 -17.85
CA ARG A 415 -15.67 1.64 -18.85
C ARG A 415 -14.53 2.16 -19.72
N LEU A 416 -14.79 2.19 -21.03
CA LEU A 416 -13.93 2.74 -22.07
C LEU A 416 -14.70 3.86 -22.78
N ASP A 417 -14.21 5.09 -22.66
CA ASP A 417 -14.71 6.22 -23.44
C ASP A 417 -14.12 6.14 -24.86
N LEU A 418 -14.98 6.08 -25.88
CA LEU A 418 -14.57 5.93 -27.28
C LEU A 418 -14.19 7.28 -27.88
N ARG A 419 -12.97 7.36 -28.37
CA ARG A 419 -12.37 8.59 -28.94
C ARG A 419 -12.60 8.72 -30.44
N ALA A 420 -12.83 7.60 -31.12
CA ALA A 420 -13.11 7.52 -32.55
C ALA A 420 -14.11 6.38 -32.81
N ALA A 421 -14.57 6.26 -34.06
CA ALA A 421 -15.41 5.14 -34.48
C ALA A 421 -14.66 3.81 -34.25
N CYS A 422 -15.17 2.97 -33.36
CA CYS A 422 -14.57 1.69 -33.01
C CYS A 422 -15.51 0.56 -33.45
N ARG A 423 -15.00 -0.37 -34.26
CA ARG A 423 -15.79 -1.52 -34.74
C ARG A 423 -15.50 -2.79 -33.94
N ARG A 424 -14.42 -2.81 -33.17
CA ARG A 424 -13.92 -4.00 -32.49
C ARG A 424 -13.08 -3.63 -31.27
N ILE A 425 -13.28 -4.34 -30.16
CA ILE A 425 -12.38 -4.32 -29.00
C ILE A 425 -11.72 -5.69 -28.88
N VAL A 426 -10.41 -5.71 -28.70
CA VAL A 426 -9.64 -6.92 -28.38
C VAL A 426 -9.18 -6.82 -26.94
N ILE A 427 -9.84 -7.52 -26.01
CA ILE A 427 -9.56 -7.47 -24.57
C ILE A 427 -9.09 -8.83 -24.06
N ASP A 428 -7.90 -8.89 -23.46
CA ASP A 428 -7.30 -10.14 -22.94
C ASP A 428 -7.35 -11.30 -23.96
N ASN A 429 -6.96 -11.00 -25.21
CA ASN A 429 -7.00 -11.89 -26.38
C ASN A 429 -8.41 -12.35 -26.83
N GLN A 430 -9.47 -11.74 -26.30
CA GLN A 430 -10.85 -11.98 -26.72
C GLN A 430 -11.34 -10.83 -27.60
N THR A 431 -12.08 -11.16 -28.66
CA THR A 431 -12.62 -10.16 -29.58
C THR A 431 -14.09 -9.90 -29.29
N ILE A 432 -14.44 -8.63 -29.08
CA ILE A 432 -15.81 -8.13 -28.97
C ILE A 432 -16.10 -7.28 -30.20
N ALA A 433 -17.01 -7.75 -31.04
CA ALA A 433 -17.52 -6.98 -32.17
C ALA A 433 -18.49 -5.91 -31.67
N LEU A 434 -18.42 -4.72 -32.27
CA LEU A 434 -19.29 -3.60 -31.92
C LEU A 434 -20.14 -3.21 -33.12
N THR A 435 -21.44 -3.00 -32.89
CA THR A 435 -22.23 -2.16 -33.78
C THR A 435 -21.56 -0.78 -33.84
N PRO A 436 -21.35 -0.17 -35.02
CA PRO A 436 -20.61 1.09 -35.14
C PRO A 436 -21.14 2.14 -34.16
N LYS A 437 -20.34 2.49 -33.15
CA LYS A 437 -20.63 3.58 -32.23
C LYS A 437 -19.88 4.83 -32.65
N SER A 438 -20.54 5.99 -32.61
CA SER A 438 -19.93 7.29 -32.89
C SER A 438 -18.89 7.67 -31.84
N ALA A 439 -17.93 8.51 -32.24
CA ALA A 439 -16.99 9.15 -31.31
C ALA A 439 -17.74 9.90 -30.19
N GLY A 440 -17.24 9.85 -28.96
CA GLY A 440 -17.88 10.46 -27.79
C GLY A 440 -18.85 9.56 -27.02
N SER A 441 -19.10 8.34 -27.51
CA SER A 441 -19.83 7.31 -26.76
C SER A 441 -18.91 6.54 -25.80
N PHE A 442 -19.45 5.71 -24.92
CA PHE A 442 -18.67 4.80 -24.08
C PHE A 442 -19.15 3.35 -24.19
N ILE A 443 -18.29 2.42 -23.81
CA ILE A 443 -18.59 1.00 -23.70
C ILE A 443 -18.21 0.56 -22.30
N ARG A 444 -19.09 -0.23 -21.67
CA ARG A 444 -18.79 -0.92 -20.42
C ARG A 444 -18.60 -2.38 -20.74
N LEU A 445 -17.58 -2.97 -20.15
CA LEU A 445 -17.23 -4.37 -20.30
C LEU A 445 -17.18 -5.02 -18.93
N THR A 446 -17.59 -6.28 -18.85
CA THR A 446 -17.44 -7.11 -17.65
C THR A 446 -16.90 -8.48 -18.02
N ASN A 447 -16.02 -9.01 -17.18
CA ASN A 447 -15.52 -10.37 -17.26
C ASN A 447 -16.36 -11.25 -16.33
N ARG A 448 -17.06 -12.23 -16.89
CA ARG A 448 -17.76 -13.29 -16.14
C ARG A 448 -17.14 -14.63 -16.50
N ASP A 449 -16.64 -15.33 -15.50
CA ASP A 449 -16.04 -16.68 -15.65
C ASP A 449 -14.95 -16.77 -16.74
N GLY A 450 -14.17 -15.71 -16.88
CA GLY A 450 -13.09 -15.63 -17.86
C GLY A 450 -13.52 -15.07 -19.22
N SER A 451 -14.81 -14.87 -19.48
CA SER A 451 -15.32 -14.31 -20.75
C SER A 451 -15.68 -12.83 -20.62
N TRP A 452 -15.17 -12.01 -21.53
CA TRP A 452 -15.52 -10.58 -21.61
C TRP A 452 -16.79 -10.36 -22.43
N GLN A 453 -17.69 -9.53 -21.91
CA GLN A 453 -18.95 -9.18 -22.56
C GLN A 453 -19.30 -7.70 -22.34
N ILE A 454 -20.16 -7.16 -23.21
CA ILE A 454 -20.70 -5.81 -23.05
C ILE A 454 -21.63 -5.80 -21.82
N LEU A 455 -21.44 -4.79 -20.98
CA LEU A 455 -22.29 -4.51 -19.83
C LEU A 455 -23.26 -3.39 -20.20
N ASP A 456 -24.48 -3.75 -20.58
CA ASP A 456 -25.47 -2.79 -21.04
C ASP A 456 -25.91 -1.82 -19.93
N HIS A 457 -25.96 -2.30 -18.69
CA HIS A 457 -26.46 -1.55 -17.54
C HIS A 457 -25.42 -1.48 -16.42
N TRP A 458 -25.09 -0.26 -16.02
CA TRP A 458 -24.31 0.03 -14.82
C TRP A 458 -25.02 1.15 -14.08
N LYS A 459 -25.48 0.84 -12.87
CA LYS A 459 -26.17 1.80 -12.01
C LYS A 459 -25.14 2.74 -11.38
N PRO A 460 -25.21 4.07 -11.63
CA PRO A 460 -24.42 5.05 -10.89
C PRO A 460 -24.86 5.09 -9.42
N LEU A 461 -24.11 5.81 -8.56
CA LEU A 461 -24.32 5.79 -7.11
C LEU A 461 -25.73 6.22 -6.70
N GLU A 462 -26.33 7.12 -7.47
CA GLU A 462 -27.65 7.70 -7.23
C GLU A 462 -28.80 6.71 -7.51
N GLU A 463 -28.55 5.66 -8.29
CA GLU A 463 -29.55 4.66 -8.71
C GLU A 463 -29.45 3.34 -7.92
N LEU A 464 -28.62 3.27 -6.89
CA LEU A 464 -28.36 2.04 -6.15
C LEU A 464 -29.47 1.68 -5.17
N THR A 465 -29.89 0.42 -5.23
CA THR A 465 -30.68 -0.20 -4.15
C THR A 465 -29.75 -0.79 -3.08
N SER A 466 -30.30 -1.11 -1.91
CA SER A 466 -29.53 -1.73 -0.81
C SER A 466 -28.93 -3.08 -1.19
N GLN A 467 -29.52 -3.78 -2.17
CA GLN A 467 -29.00 -5.05 -2.69
C GLN A 467 -27.86 -4.82 -3.70
N ASP A 468 -27.90 -3.74 -4.49
CA ASP A 468 -26.84 -3.36 -5.44
C ASP A 468 -25.58 -2.82 -4.72
N ALA A 469 -25.73 -2.27 -3.51
CA ALA A 469 -24.67 -1.61 -2.74
C ALA A 469 -23.64 -2.58 -2.14
N LEU A 470 -23.98 -3.86 -1.98
CA LEU A 470 -23.12 -4.89 -1.40
C LEU A 470 -22.06 -5.38 -2.40
N ARG A 471 -21.48 -4.42 -3.13
CA ARG A 471 -20.31 -4.61 -3.97
C ARG A 471 -19.43 -3.37 -3.92
N LYS A 472 -18.13 -3.56 -3.71
CA LYS A 472 -17.17 -2.46 -3.76
C LYS A 472 -17.16 -1.86 -5.16
N ARG A 473 -17.24 -0.53 -5.21
CA ARG A 473 -17.37 0.27 -6.43
C ARG A 473 -16.68 1.62 -6.23
N PRO A 474 -16.43 2.41 -7.29
CA PRO A 474 -15.82 3.71 -7.15
C PRO A 474 -16.67 4.64 -6.28
N GLY A 475 -16.05 5.23 -5.27
CA GLY A 475 -16.71 6.02 -4.22
C GLY A 475 -17.22 5.20 -3.03
N LEU A 476 -17.19 3.86 -3.10
CA LEU A 476 -17.60 2.92 -2.06
C LEU A 476 -16.69 1.68 -2.04
N GLN A 477 -15.46 1.85 -1.55
CA GLN A 477 -14.40 0.83 -1.53
C GLN A 477 -13.69 0.63 -0.18
N GLY A 478 -13.80 1.57 0.76
CA GLY A 478 -12.95 1.60 1.96
C GLY A 478 -11.50 2.04 1.69
N PRO A 479 -10.64 2.17 2.72
CA PRO A 479 -10.85 1.81 4.13
C PRO A 479 -11.62 2.90 4.87
N ILE A 480 -11.66 2.84 6.21
CA ILE A 480 -12.39 3.80 7.05
C ILE A 480 -12.13 5.27 6.67
N ASP A 481 -10.87 5.65 6.43
CA ASP A 481 -10.49 7.02 6.11
C ASP A 481 -11.07 7.54 4.76
N ASP A 482 -11.50 6.65 3.86
CA ASP A 482 -12.08 7.03 2.56
C ASP A 482 -13.36 7.87 2.69
N ALA A 483 -14.12 7.67 3.78
CA ALA A 483 -15.32 8.44 4.07
C ALA A 483 -15.05 9.93 4.29
N PHE A 484 -13.82 10.32 4.60
CA PHE A 484 -13.40 11.71 4.89
C PHE A 484 -12.87 12.45 3.67
N LEU A 485 -12.89 11.84 2.48
CA LEU A 485 -12.45 12.44 1.22
C LEU A 485 -13.62 13.01 0.38
N THR A 486 -14.82 13.01 0.95
CA THR A 486 -16.07 13.50 0.35
C THR A 486 -16.93 14.10 1.49
N PRO A 487 -18.03 14.82 1.19
CA PRO A 487 -18.85 15.43 2.23
C PRO A 487 -19.30 14.42 3.30
N PHE A 488 -19.11 14.76 4.58
CA PHE A 488 -19.50 13.91 5.71
C PHE A 488 -20.17 14.71 6.83
N ILE A 489 -20.78 14.02 7.80
CA ILE A 489 -21.29 14.59 9.04
C ILE A 489 -21.01 13.65 10.22
N VAL A 490 -20.51 14.21 11.32
CA VAL A 490 -20.32 13.49 12.57
C VAL A 490 -21.64 13.46 13.33
N VAL A 491 -22.06 12.26 13.69
CA VAL A 491 -23.32 11.99 14.37
C VAL A 491 -23.02 11.58 15.81
N THR A 492 -23.27 12.50 16.74
CA THR A 492 -23.06 12.27 18.17
C THR A 492 -24.26 11.58 18.81
N PRO A 493 -24.04 10.80 19.89
CA PRO A 493 -25.15 10.15 20.59
C PRO A 493 -26.06 11.16 21.31
N SER A 494 -27.37 10.90 21.34
CA SER A 494 -28.35 11.65 22.13
C SER A 494 -28.46 11.17 23.57
N GLN A 495 -28.02 9.94 23.86
CA GLN A 495 -28.06 9.34 25.19
C GLN A 495 -26.65 8.90 25.64
N ARG A 496 -26.52 8.47 26.89
CA ARG A 496 -25.26 7.90 27.40
C ARG A 496 -25.13 6.45 26.95
N SER A 497 -23.90 6.01 26.66
CA SER A 497 -23.67 4.60 26.33
C SER A 497 -24.04 3.71 27.51
N LYS A 498 -24.44 2.46 27.24
CA LYS A 498 -24.92 1.53 28.26
C LYS A 498 -23.88 1.29 29.34
N HIS A 499 -22.62 1.14 28.92
CA HIS A 499 -21.49 0.88 29.80
C HIS A 499 -20.67 2.16 29.97
N SER A 500 -20.36 2.52 31.22
CA SER A 500 -19.65 3.77 31.55
C SER A 500 -18.26 3.85 30.93
N GLN A 501 -17.60 2.71 30.73
CA GLN A 501 -16.31 2.62 30.05
C GLN A 501 -16.41 2.99 28.56
N ILE A 502 -17.44 2.49 27.88
CA ILE A 502 -17.74 2.86 26.48
C ILE A 502 -18.11 4.34 26.39
N ASP A 503 -18.98 4.83 27.28
CA ASP A 503 -19.39 6.25 27.31
C ASP A 503 -18.18 7.19 27.51
N ARG A 504 -17.26 6.82 28.41
CA ARG A 504 -16.00 7.54 28.65
C ARG A 504 -15.11 7.55 27.39
N TRP A 505 -14.96 6.41 26.72
CA TRP A 505 -14.14 6.28 25.51
C TRP A 505 -14.72 7.09 24.35
N VAL A 506 -16.04 6.98 24.09
CA VAL A 506 -16.73 7.70 23.00
C VAL A 506 -16.59 9.21 23.18
N LYS A 507 -16.78 9.72 24.40
CA LYS A 507 -16.61 11.15 24.70
C LYS A 507 -15.18 11.63 24.45
N PHE A 508 -14.19 10.81 24.81
CA PHE A 508 -12.79 11.15 24.60
C PHE A 508 -12.45 11.17 23.11
N GLU A 509 -12.77 10.12 22.36
CA GLU A 509 -12.43 10.03 20.93
C GLU A 509 -13.19 11.06 20.08
N LEU A 510 -14.45 11.38 20.39
CA LEU A 510 -15.18 12.47 19.74
C LEU A 510 -14.49 13.82 19.93
N LYS A 511 -14.07 14.11 21.17
CA LYS A 511 -13.33 15.33 21.49
C LYS A 511 -11.98 15.35 20.76
N HIS A 512 -11.23 14.26 20.82
CA HIS A 512 -9.94 14.11 20.14
C HIS A 512 -10.06 14.30 18.63
N LEU A 513 -11.04 13.66 17.98
CA LEU A 513 -11.32 13.84 16.55
C LEU A 513 -11.62 15.30 16.21
N SER A 514 -12.47 15.99 17.01
CA SER A 514 -12.80 17.40 16.80
C SER A 514 -11.59 18.31 16.93
N GLU A 515 -10.81 18.15 17.99
CA GLU A 515 -9.62 18.96 18.24
C GLU A 515 -8.53 18.69 17.18
N ARG A 516 -8.32 17.43 16.79
CA ARG A 516 -7.34 17.04 15.79
C ARG A 516 -7.73 17.50 14.39
N TRP A 517 -8.99 17.33 13.98
CA TRP A 517 -9.46 17.82 12.67
C TRP A 517 -9.30 19.35 12.57
N ARG A 518 -9.68 20.09 13.62
CA ARG A 518 -9.49 21.54 13.68
C ARG A 518 -8.01 21.94 13.59
N ALA A 519 -7.18 21.36 14.43
CA ALA A 519 -5.78 21.74 14.52
C ALA A 519 -4.98 21.32 13.27
N LEU A 520 -5.14 20.09 12.81
CA LEU A 520 -4.34 19.51 11.72
C LEU A 520 -4.98 19.70 10.34
N MET A 521 -6.26 19.36 10.18
CA MET A 521 -6.99 19.53 8.91
C MET A 521 -7.54 20.94 8.73
N ARG A 522 -7.35 21.85 9.67
CA ARG A 522 -7.64 23.29 9.51
C ARG A 522 -9.08 23.60 9.10
N GLY A 523 -10.04 22.80 9.59
CA GLY A 523 -11.48 22.98 9.39
C GLY A 523 -12.29 22.56 10.61
N GLU A 524 -13.54 22.97 10.70
CA GLU A 524 -14.44 22.52 11.77
C GLU A 524 -15.20 21.26 11.33
N LEU A 525 -15.43 20.32 12.24
CA LEU A 525 -16.26 19.16 11.92
C LEU A 525 -17.73 19.58 11.79
N PRO A 526 -18.42 19.16 10.72
CA PRO A 526 -19.88 19.20 10.70
C PRO A 526 -20.42 18.18 11.72
N VAL A 527 -21.15 18.65 12.74
CA VAL A 527 -21.67 17.79 13.82
C VAL A 527 -23.17 17.98 14.00
N LYS A 528 -23.90 16.87 14.17
CA LYS A 528 -25.28 16.84 14.65
C LYS A 528 -25.46 15.67 15.63
N GLN A 529 -26.41 15.79 16.55
CA GLN A 529 -26.88 14.63 17.30
C GLN A 529 -27.70 13.72 16.38
N ASP A 530 -27.68 12.42 16.65
CA ASP A 530 -28.47 11.37 15.97
C ASP A 530 -29.96 11.71 15.82
N ILE A 531 -30.58 12.36 16.82
CA ILE A 531 -31.98 12.81 16.79
C ILE A 531 -32.25 13.98 15.83
N HIS A 532 -31.21 14.66 15.36
CA HIS A 532 -31.30 15.82 14.48
C HIS A 532 -30.83 15.54 13.03
N ILE A 533 -30.47 14.30 12.72
CA ILE A 533 -30.09 13.90 11.35
C ILE A 533 -31.33 13.89 10.46
N THR A 534 -31.24 14.57 9.32
CA THR A 534 -32.34 14.70 8.37
C THR A 534 -32.17 13.77 7.18
N ALA A 535 -33.23 13.59 6.38
CA ALA A 535 -33.15 12.86 5.11
C ALA A 535 -32.14 13.50 4.13
N GLU A 536 -32.00 14.83 4.16
CA GLU A 536 -31.04 15.54 3.32
C GLU A 536 -29.58 15.26 3.72
N ASP A 537 -29.29 15.15 5.03
CA ASP A 537 -27.96 14.74 5.49
C ASP A 537 -27.63 13.31 5.01
N ILE A 538 -28.59 12.38 5.12
CA ILE A 538 -28.43 10.99 4.65
C ILE A 538 -28.21 10.94 3.13
N ARG A 539 -28.91 11.79 2.38
CA ARG A 539 -28.81 11.87 0.91
C ARG A 539 -27.45 12.38 0.44
N THR A 540 -26.92 13.40 1.11
CA THR A 540 -25.78 14.16 0.60
C THR A 540 -24.43 13.78 1.22
N LYS A 541 -24.41 13.21 2.43
CA LYS A 541 -23.19 13.04 3.24
C LYS A 541 -22.98 11.60 3.68
N ASN A 542 -21.71 11.26 3.90
CA ASN A 542 -21.34 10.09 4.70
C ASN A 542 -21.67 10.35 6.18
N LEU A 543 -22.15 9.34 6.89
CA LEU A 543 -22.49 9.47 8.32
C LEU A 543 -21.39 8.84 9.18
N ILE A 544 -20.76 9.64 10.03
CA ILE A 544 -19.73 9.18 10.98
C ILE A 544 -20.39 9.03 12.36
N LEU A 545 -20.88 7.84 12.65
CA LEU A 545 -21.70 7.48 13.81
C LEU A 545 -20.84 7.15 15.04
N TRP A 546 -21.16 7.78 16.17
CA TRP A 546 -20.49 7.52 17.45
C TRP A 546 -21.47 7.06 18.52
N GLY A 547 -21.04 6.14 19.37
CA GLY A 547 -21.83 5.57 20.47
C GLY A 547 -21.98 4.06 20.36
N ASP A 548 -22.96 3.54 21.08
CA ASP A 548 -23.40 2.15 21.05
C ASP A 548 -24.89 2.06 20.65
N VAL A 549 -25.40 0.84 20.58
CA VAL A 549 -26.81 0.57 20.23
C VAL A 549 -27.83 1.18 21.21
N HIS A 550 -27.39 1.65 22.37
CA HIS A 550 -28.25 2.30 23.37
C HIS A 550 -28.18 3.83 23.23
N SER A 551 -26.98 4.37 22.99
CA SER A 551 -26.71 5.82 23.00
C SER A 551 -27.01 6.54 21.70
N ASN A 552 -27.04 5.81 20.58
CA ASN A 552 -27.25 6.38 19.26
C ASN A 552 -28.36 5.61 18.51
N GLN A 553 -29.49 6.26 18.26
CA GLN A 553 -30.67 5.62 17.65
C GLN A 553 -30.40 5.15 16.22
N ILE A 554 -29.54 5.85 15.47
CA ILE A 554 -29.17 5.46 14.11
C ILE A 554 -28.31 4.19 14.14
N ILE A 555 -27.38 4.10 15.09
CA ILE A 555 -26.62 2.86 15.32
C ILE A 555 -27.58 1.71 15.63
N ALA A 556 -28.49 1.91 16.59
CA ALA A 556 -29.48 0.91 17.01
C ALA A 556 -30.29 0.38 15.80
N ASP A 557 -30.79 1.29 14.96
CA ASP A 557 -31.57 0.95 13.77
C ASP A 557 -30.76 0.16 12.73
N LEU A 558 -29.52 0.58 12.46
CA LEU A 558 -28.71 0.01 11.40
C LEU A 558 -28.15 -1.38 11.73
N THR A 559 -27.91 -1.69 13.01
CA THR A 559 -27.32 -2.99 13.44
C THR A 559 -28.02 -4.22 12.86
N LYS A 560 -29.32 -4.14 12.58
CA LYS A 560 -30.13 -5.23 12.00
C LYS A 560 -29.75 -5.61 10.56
N THR A 561 -29.02 -4.76 9.87
CA THR A 561 -28.67 -4.90 8.44
C THR A 561 -27.16 -5.05 8.19
N LEU A 562 -26.37 -5.00 9.26
CA LEU A 562 -24.92 -5.02 9.20
C LEU A 562 -24.39 -6.46 9.28
N PRO A 563 -23.17 -6.72 8.78
CA PRO A 563 -22.56 -8.05 8.81
C PRO A 563 -22.01 -8.44 10.20
N ILE A 564 -22.46 -7.77 11.28
CA ILE A 564 -22.06 -8.00 12.66
C ILE A 564 -23.30 -8.08 13.55
N GLU A 565 -23.24 -8.85 14.64
CA GLU A 565 -24.27 -8.85 15.68
C GLU A 565 -23.78 -7.99 16.85
N TRP A 566 -24.54 -6.98 17.22
CA TRP A 566 -24.15 -6.08 18.30
C TRP A 566 -25.36 -5.70 19.15
N ASN A 567 -25.28 -5.97 20.45
CA ASN A 567 -26.30 -5.61 21.43
C ASN A 567 -25.63 -5.12 22.73
N GLU A 568 -26.44 -4.85 23.77
CA GLU A 568 -25.95 -4.34 25.06
C GLU A 568 -24.96 -5.27 25.79
N LYS A 569 -24.94 -6.57 25.46
CA LYS A 569 -24.12 -7.58 26.14
C LYS A 569 -22.93 -8.02 25.31
N ILE A 570 -23.13 -8.24 24.02
CA ILE A 570 -22.13 -8.83 23.13
C ILE A 570 -21.93 -8.05 21.84
N LEU A 571 -20.71 -8.13 21.32
CA LEU A 571 -20.34 -7.80 19.96
C LEU A 571 -19.81 -9.08 19.30
N ARG A 572 -20.43 -9.55 18.22
CA ARG A 572 -19.96 -10.69 17.43
C ARG A 572 -19.54 -10.23 16.05
N VAL A 573 -18.32 -10.63 15.67
CA VAL A 573 -17.75 -10.38 14.34
C VAL A 573 -17.28 -11.71 13.78
N GLY A 574 -18.06 -12.24 12.82
CA GLY A 574 -17.87 -13.61 12.34
C GLY A 574 -18.10 -14.64 13.45
N GLU A 575 -17.13 -15.52 13.65
CA GLU A 575 -17.20 -16.57 14.70
C GLU A 575 -16.78 -16.05 16.09
N GLN A 576 -16.20 -14.85 16.19
CA GLN A 576 -15.69 -14.32 17.46
C GLN A 576 -16.74 -13.51 18.20
N VAL A 577 -16.77 -13.66 19.53
CA VAL A 577 -17.67 -12.94 20.44
C VAL A 577 -16.84 -12.16 21.44
N TYR A 578 -17.19 -10.89 21.62
CA TYR A 578 -16.58 -9.97 22.55
C TYR A 578 -17.64 -9.41 23.50
N SER A 579 -17.23 -9.00 24.70
CA SER A 579 -18.10 -8.30 25.65
C SER A 579 -18.32 -6.85 25.20
N ALA A 580 -19.57 -6.45 25.02
CA ALA A 580 -19.94 -5.06 24.69
C ALA A 580 -19.65 -4.07 25.83
N ALA A 581 -19.27 -4.56 27.02
CA ALA A 581 -18.90 -3.69 28.14
C ALA A 581 -17.56 -2.96 27.94
N HIS A 582 -16.65 -3.55 27.17
CA HIS A 582 -15.32 -2.99 26.91
C HIS A 582 -14.82 -3.21 25.48
N HIS A 583 -15.66 -3.74 24.57
CA HIS A 583 -15.34 -3.82 23.14
C HIS A 583 -16.33 -3.02 22.31
N ILE A 584 -15.81 -2.26 21.35
CA ILE A 584 -16.60 -1.44 20.43
C ILE A 584 -16.15 -1.70 18.98
N PRO A 585 -17.08 -1.81 18.01
CA PRO A 585 -16.72 -1.99 16.61
C PRO A 585 -16.35 -0.63 15.98
N ALA A 586 -15.28 -0.61 15.21
CA ALA A 586 -14.86 0.51 14.37
C ALA A 586 -14.81 0.06 12.91
N PHE A 587 -15.72 0.52 12.04
CA PHE A 587 -15.77 0.04 10.65
C PHE A 587 -16.48 1.00 9.69
N ILE A 588 -16.26 0.81 8.40
CA ILE A 588 -16.93 1.49 7.29
C ILE A 588 -17.83 0.51 6.52
N TYR A 589 -19.00 0.96 6.07
CA TYR A 589 -19.94 0.14 5.31
C TYR A 589 -20.81 1.01 4.39
N PRO A 590 -21.34 0.49 3.26
CA PRO A 590 -22.37 1.17 2.49
C PRO A 590 -23.59 1.46 3.37
N ASN A 591 -24.08 2.69 3.37
CA ASN A 591 -25.20 3.11 4.21
C ASN A 591 -26.48 2.40 3.75
N PRO A 592 -27.12 1.54 4.58
CA PRO A 592 -28.33 0.82 4.19
C PRO A 592 -29.50 1.74 3.81
N ARG A 593 -29.54 2.99 4.32
CA ARG A 593 -30.53 4.02 4.00
C ARG A 593 -30.16 4.89 2.79
N ASN A 594 -28.90 4.87 2.38
CA ASN A 594 -28.43 5.48 1.13
C ASN A 594 -27.22 4.68 0.59
N PRO A 595 -27.50 3.63 -0.20
CA PRO A 595 -26.49 2.76 -0.81
C PRO A 595 -25.32 3.46 -1.51
N GLY A 596 -25.48 4.72 -1.93
CA GLY A 596 -24.44 5.54 -2.56
C GLY A 596 -23.50 6.27 -1.60
N LYS A 597 -23.66 6.12 -0.28
CA LYS A 597 -22.89 6.79 0.78
C LYS A 597 -22.38 5.81 1.81
N TYR A 598 -21.43 6.24 2.64
CA TYR A 598 -20.94 5.45 3.76
C TYR A 598 -21.66 5.73 5.08
N VAL A 599 -21.68 4.70 5.92
CA VAL A 599 -21.70 4.84 7.38
C VAL A 599 -20.35 4.40 7.93
N VAL A 600 -19.81 5.16 8.88
CA VAL A 600 -18.61 4.80 9.65
C VAL A 600 -19.01 4.72 11.12
N PHE A 601 -18.66 3.65 11.80
CA PHE A 601 -18.95 3.47 13.22
C PHE A 601 -17.68 3.71 14.04
N ASN A 602 -17.79 4.51 15.10
CA ASN A 602 -16.80 4.72 16.17
C ASN A 602 -15.35 4.86 15.68
N SER A 603 -15.15 5.57 14.59
CA SER A 603 -13.83 5.88 14.07
C SER A 603 -13.81 7.24 13.39
N GLY A 604 -12.63 7.84 13.36
CA GLY A 604 -12.33 9.08 12.67
C GLY A 604 -11.14 8.92 11.74
N LEU A 605 -10.38 10.00 11.59
CA LEU A 605 -9.04 9.97 11.01
C LEU A 605 -8.15 8.98 11.78
N THR A 606 -7.66 7.92 11.13
CA THR A 606 -7.08 6.79 11.85
C THR A 606 -5.60 6.97 12.20
N PHE A 607 -4.90 7.88 11.52
CA PHE A 607 -3.55 8.28 11.93
C PHE A 607 -3.59 9.39 13.01
N ARG A 608 -2.82 9.14 14.06
CA ARG A 608 -2.75 9.96 15.27
C ARG A 608 -1.41 10.69 15.42
N GLU A 609 -1.27 11.47 16.46
CA GLU A 609 -0.15 12.37 16.78
C GLU A 609 1.23 11.72 16.66
N GLY A 610 1.39 10.46 17.04
CA GLY A 610 2.66 9.72 16.93
C GLY A 610 3.14 9.52 15.49
N HIS A 611 2.24 9.68 14.51
CA HIS A 611 2.57 9.62 13.08
C HIS A 611 3.00 10.97 12.50
N ASP A 612 2.79 12.07 13.22
CA ASP A 612 3.09 13.42 12.75
C ASP A 612 4.61 13.70 12.66
N ARG A 613 5.44 12.79 13.18
CA ARG A 613 6.90 12.83 13.00
C ARG A 613 7.33 12.84 11.52
N THR A 614 6.55 12.22 10.62
CA THR A 614 6.79 12.30 9.16
C THR A 614 5.51 12.07 8.35
N ASN A 615 5.32 12.85 7.28
CA ASN A 615 4.14 12.72 6.41
C ASN A 615 4.06 11.36 5.67
N SER A 616 5.19 10.65 5.57
CA SER A 616 5.22 9.27 5.06
C SER A 616 4.47 8.28 5.96
N LEU A 617 4.19 8.62 7.22
CA LEU A 617 3.43 7.78 8.16
C LEU A 617 1.97 8.19 8.33
N GLN A 618 1.54 9.31 7.74
CA GLN A 618 0.14 9.80 7.78
C GLN A 618 -0.75 9.07 6.76
N ASN A 619 -0.60 7.75 6.66
CA ASN A 619 -1.45 6.84 5.87
C ASN A 619 -2.59 6.31 6.76
N PRO A 620 -3.70 5.81 6.18
CA PRO A 620 -4.71 5.06 6.93
C PRO A 620 -4.08 3.97 7.81
N LYS A 621 -4.61 3.79 9.02
CA LYS A 621 -4.11 2.84 10.03
C LYS A 621 -5.03 1.68 10.27
N LEU A 622 -6.34 1.89 10.15
CA LEU A 622 -7.34 0.83 10.26
C LEU A 622 -7.87 0.45 8.86
N PRO A 623 -8.11 -0.85 8.62
CA PRO A 623 -8.69 -1.33 7.36
C PRO A 623 -10.20 -1.05 7.34
N ASP A 624 -11.00 -1.86 6.66
CA ASP A 624 -12.44 -1.61 6.57
C ASP A 624 -13.16 -1.82 7.91
N TRP A 625 -12.66 -2.70 8.78
CA TRP A 625 -13.21 -2.93 10.11
C TRP A 625 -12.17 -3.34 11.15
N ALA A 626 -12.45 -3.02 12.41
CA ALA A 626 -11.67 -3.36 13.58
C ALA A 626 -12.57 -3.52 14.82
N VAL A 627 -12.10 -4.28 15.80
CA VAL A 627 -12.67 -4.36 17.15
C VAL A 627 -11.67 -3.72 18.11
N ILE A 628 -12.12 -2.70 18.84
CA ILE A 628 -11.31 -1.95 19.80
C ILE A 628 -11.70 -2.39 21.20
N ASP A 629 -10.72 -2.88 21.97
CA ASP A 629 -10.82 -3.09 23.40
C ASP A 629 -10.45 -1.78 24.12
N THR A 630 -11.45 -1.18 24.77
CA THR A 630 -11.38 0.12 25.43
C THR A 630 -10.85 0.02 26.86
N SER A 631 -10.45 -1.16 27.33
CA SER A 631 -9.75 -1.31 28.62
C SER A 631 -8.35 -0.71 28.57
N GLN A 632 -7.74 -0.69 27.38
CA GLN A 632 -6.57 0.11 27.10
C GLN A 632 -7.00 1.52 26.67
N ALA A 633 -6.51 2.52 27.40
CA ALA A 633 -6.75 3.92 27.06
C ALA A 633 -6.17 4.24 25.66
N PRO A 634 -6.86 5.08 24.87
CA PRO A 634 -6.31 5.64 23.64
C PRO A 634 -5.00 6.41 23.89
N ASP A 635 -4.12 6.41 22.89
CA ASP A 635 -2.83 7.10 22.94
C ASP A 635 -2.49 7.79 21.61
N ALA A 636 -1.24 8.26 21.46
CA ALA A 636 -0.77 8.94 20.26
C ALA A 636 -0.64 8.03 19.02
N LEU A 637 -0.81 6.72 19.15
CA LEU A 637 -0.67 5.74 18.06
C LEU A 637 -1.99 5.02 17.77
N MET A 638 -2.78 4.70 18.79
CA MET A 638 -3.94 3.83 18.68
C MET A 638 -5.17 4.37 19.45
N PRO A 639 -6.41 4.09 18.98
CA PRO A 639 -7.65 4.46 19.68
C PRO A 639 -7.96 3.57 20.90
N GLY A 640 -7.02 2.77 21.36
CA GLY A 640 -7.23 1.64 22.28
C GLY A 640 -6.60 0.38 21.69
N LYS A 641 -6.82 -0.77 22.33
CA LYS A 641 -6.22 -2.02 21.86
C LYS A 641 -7.02 -2.56 20.68
N VAL A 642 -6.43 -2.58 19.49
CA VAL A 642 -7.04 -3.28 18.34
C VAL A 642 -6.85 -4.79 18.55
N VAL A 643 -7.92 -5.50 18.90
CA VAL A 643 -7.86 -6.96 19.13
C VAL A 643 -8.05 -7.76 17.85
N ARG A 644 -8.74 -7.19 16.86
CA ARG A 644 -8.90 -7.77 15.53
C ARG A 644 -9.18 -6.67 14.52
N ALA A 645 -8.65 -6.79 13.31
CA ALA A 645 -8.96 -5.91 12.18
C ALA A 645 -8.74 -6.64 10.86
N ASP A 646 -9.58 -6.36 9.85
CA ASP A 646 -9.46 -6.91 8.50
C ASP A 646 -10.21 -6.05 7.47
N PHE A 647 -10.15 -6.45 6.21
CA PHE A 647 -10.93 -5.89 5.13
C PHE A 647 -12.22 -6.69 4.93
N PHE A 648 -13.23 -6.06 4.34
CA PHE A 648 -14.33 -6.80 3.72
C PHE A 648 -13.91 -7.31 2.34
N ASP A 649 -14.55 -8.37 1.86
CA ASP A 649 -14.38 -8.81 0.47
C ASP A 649 -15.00 -7.81 -0.53
N GLU A 650 -14.88 -8.10 -1.83
CA GLU A 650 -15.47 -7.29 -2.90
C GLU A 650 -17.00 -7.18 -2.83
N SER A 651 -17.66 -8.01 -2.03
CA SER A 651 -19.10 -8.01 -1.77
C SER A 651 -19.46 -7.48 -0.37
N TRP A 652 -18.55 -6.74 0.27
CA TRP A 652 -18.73 -6.20 1.63
C TRP A 652 -18.98 -7.27 2.71
N ARG A 653 -18.63 -8.54 2.47
CA ARG A 653 -18.78 -9.60 3.47
C ARG A 653 -17.55 -9.71 4.36
N LEU A 654 -17.77 -10.06 5.62
CA LEU A 654 -16.67 -10.36 6.53
C LEU A 654 -15.84 -11.52 5.98
N ILE A 655 -14.53 -11.29 5.89
CA ILE A 655 -13.57 -12.35 5.64
C ILE A 655 -13.39 -13.08 6.98
N THR A 656 -14.25 -14.07 7.26
CA THR A 656 -14.30 -14.73 8.57
C THR A 656 -13.19 -15.77 8.81
N LYS A 657 -12.26 -15.97 7.85
CA LYS A 657 -11.08 -16.85 7.99
C LYS A 657 -9.81 -16.14 7.49
N PRO A 658 -8.67 -16.28 8.20
CA PRO A 658 -7.63 -15.25 8.30
C PRO A 658 -6.93 -14.87 6.98
N ALA A 659 -6.62 -13.59 6.86
CA ALA A 659 -5.82 -12.96 5.80
C ALA A 659 -4.29 -13.25 5.89
N GLN A 660 -3.88 -14.31 6.61
CA GLN A 660 -2.50 -14.80 6.65
C GLN A 660 -2.47 -16.30 6.36
N PRO A 661 -1.43 -16.82 5.67
CA PRO A 661 -1.25 -18.24 5.52
C PRO A 661 -1.24 -18.90 6.90
N HIS A 662 -2.12 -19.85 7.14
CA HIS A 662 -2.24 -20.47 8.44
C HIS A 662 -1.12 -21.50 8.61
N ARG A 663 -0.06 -21.12 9.33
CA ARG A 663 1.13 -21.95 9.58
C ARG A 663 0.90 -22.84 10.81
N LEU A 664 0.63 -24.11 10.56
CA LEU A 664 0.37 -25.15 11.54
C LEU A 664 1.66 -25.92 11.84
N LYS A 665 2.07 -25.98 13.11
CA LYS A 665 3.09 -26.95 13.55
C LYS A 665 2.41 -28.28 13.84
N VAL A 666 2.87 -29.35 13.22
CA VAL A 666 2.33 -30.70 13.36
C VAL A 666 3.46 -31.67 13.67
N HIS A 667 3.14 -32.84 14.22
CA HIS A 667 4.10 -33.92 14.42
C HIS A 667 3.63 -35.12 13.61
N VAL A 668 4.55 -35.70 12.86
CA VAL A 668 4.32 -36.82 11.95
C VAL A 668 5.18 -37.99 12.43
N PRO A 669 4.58 -39.12 12.85
CA PRO A 669 5.35 -40.30 13.22
C PRO A 669 6.04 -40.88 11.98
N SER A 670 7.33 -41.16 12.08
CA SER A 670 8.07 -41.89 11.05
C SER A 670 7.54 -43.31 10.96
N SER A 671 7.26 -43.77 9.74
CA SER A 671 6.77 -45.13 9.46
C SER A 671 7.84 -46.21 9.68
N ILE A 672 9.13 -45.84 9.76
CA ILE A 672 10.22 -46.80 9.98
C ILE A 672 10.49 -47.02 11.48
N ASP A 673 10.54 -45.97 12.29
CA ASP A 673 11.00 -46.06 13.68
C ASP A 673 10.06 -45.37 14.70
N ALA A 674 8.87 -44.96 14.27
CA ALA A 674 7.84 -44.30 15.07
C ALA A 674 8.28 -42.98 15.74
N THR A 675 9.44 -42.43 15.39
CA THR A 675 9.87 -41.15 15.95
C THR A 675 9.03 -40.00 15.42
N GLU A 676 8.60 -39.11 16.31
CA GLU A 676 7.80 -37.94 15.95
C GLU A 676 8.65 -36.86 15.27
N GLN A 677 8.38 -36.60 13.99
CA GLN A 677 9.04 -35.57 13.21
C GLN A 677 8.17 -34.31 13.16
N PRO A 678 8.63 -33.16 13.70
CA PRO A 678 7.89 -31.92 13.57
C PRO A 678 7.83 -31.50 12.09
N CYS A 679 6.73 -30.92 11.66
CA CYS A 679 6.57 -30.33 10.34
C CYS A 679 5.80 -29.01 10.46
N TYR A 680 5.98 -28.12 9.49
CA TYR A 680 5.05 -27.01 9.28
C TYR A 680 4.20 -27.24 8.05
N VAL A 681 2.89 -27.03 8.19
CA VAL A 681 1.93 -26.99 7.08
C VAL A 681 1.36 -25.59 7.01
N ILE A 682 1.54 -24.93 5.87
CA ILE A 682 1.01 -23.59 5.62
C ILE A 682 -0.19 -23.74 4.69
N LEU A 683 -1.35 -23.39 5.20
CA LEU A 683 -2.58 -23.32 4.40
C LEU A 683 -2.71 -21.92 3.80
N PRO A 684 -2.95 -21.78 2.48
CA PRO A 684 -3.12 -20.47 1.87
C PRO A 684 -4.38 -19.79 2.41
N PRO A 685 -4.47 -18.44 2.45
CA PRO A 685 -5.68 -17.73 2.86
C PRO A 685 -6.93 -18.10 2.05
N SER A 686 -6.73 -18.54 0.80
CA SER A 686 -7.79 -19.04 -0.08
C SER A 686 -8.24 -20.48 0.26
N PHE A 687 -7.54 -21.21 1.13
CA PHE A 687 -7.87 -22.59 1.48
C PHE A 687 -9.27 -22.68 2.09
N ARG A 688 -10.05 -23.65 1.66
CA ARG A 688 -11.38 -23.96 2.18
C ARG A 688 -11.48 -25.48 2.41
N PRO A 689 -11.85 -25.94 3.61
CA PRO A 689 -12.13 -27.37 3.83
C PRO A 689 -13.21 -27.87 2.86
N GLY A 690 -12.97 -29.01 2.21
CA GLY A 690 -13.90 -29.60 1.23
C GLY A 690 -13.86 -28.99 -0.19
N ALA A 691 -12.98 -28.02 -0.46
CA ALA A 691 -12.81 -27.46 -1.81
C ALA A 691 -12.00 -28.38 -2.74
N ALA A 692 -11.83 -27.92 -4.00
CA ALA A 692 -11.13 -28.65 -5.04
C ALA A 692 -9.67 -29.02 -4.66
N PRO A 693 -9.12 -30.11 -5.23
CA PRO A 693 -7.74 -30.53 -4.99
C PRO A 693 -6.73 -29.40 -5.23
N THR A 694 -5.85 -29.20 -4.25
CA THR A 694 -4.92 -28.06 -4.17
C THR A 694 -3.48 -28.51 -4.38
N PRO A 695 -2.63 -27.78 -5.13
CA PRO A 695 -1.21 -28.09 -5.26
C PRO A 695 -0.47 -28.10 -3.92
N LEU A 696 0.56 -28.94 -3.83
CA LEU A 696 1.42 -29.06 -2.66
C LEU A 696 2.85 -28.65 -3.03
N LEU A 697 3.40 -27.66 -2.32
CA LEU A 697 4.82 -27.30 -2.37
C LEU A 697 5.53 -27.90 -1.16
N VAL A 698 6.56 -28.72 -1.39
CA VAL A 698 7.44 -29.26 -0.34
C VAL A 698 8.75 -28.48 -0.36
N SER A 699 9.08 -27.82 0.76
CA SER A 699 10.29 -26.99 0.89
C SER A 699 11.23 -27.58 1.95
N LEU A 700 12.44 -27.92 1.54
CA LEU A 700 13.43 -28.61 2.37
C LEU A 700 14.47 -27.64 2.95
N HIS A 701 14.78 -27.79 4.24
CA HIS A 701 15.68 -26.88 4.94
C HIS A 701 17.16 -27.08 4.59
N SER A 702 17.98 -26.06 4.83
CA SER A 702 19.41 -26.05 4.54
C SER A 702 20.23 -26.98 5.46
N TRP A 703 21.52 -27.14 5.13
CA TRP A 703 22.39 -28.18 5.68
C TRP A 703 22.45 -28.22 7.21
N SER A 704 22.57 -27.06 7.85
CA SER A 704 22.74 -26.93 9.30
C SER A 704 21.45 -26.57 10.03
N ALA A 705 20.31 -26.59 9.32
CA ALA A 705 19.03 -26.14 9.82
C ALA A 705 18.12 -27.31 10.21
N GLY A 706 16.96 -26.96 10.80
CA GLY A 706 15.87 -27.88 11.07
C GLY A 706 14.53 -27.24 10.69
N VAL A 707 13.43 -27.78 11.25
CA VAL A 707 12.05 -27.36 10.92
C VAL A 707 11.75 -25.88 11.21
N GLU A 708 12.51 -25.24 12.09
CA GLU A 708 12.34 -23.83 12.45
C GLU A 708 12.92 -22.87 11.40
N GLN A 709 13.68 -23.37 10.41
CA GLN A 709 14.11 -22.53 9.31
C GLN A 709 12.91 -22.11 8.47
N ARG A 710 12.72 -20.80 8.36
CA ARG A 710 11.60 -20.20 7.65
C ARG A 710 12.05 -19.52 6.37
N ARG A 711 11.29 -19.73 5.29
CA ARG A 711 11.43 -19.03 4.01
C ARG A 711 10.15 -18.27 3.72
N GLU A 712 10.01 -17.09 4.31
CA GLU A 712 8.76 -16.31 4.30
C GLU A 712 8.30 -15.93 2.89
N ASP A 713 9.22 -15.54 2.01
CA ASP A 713 8.90 -15.19 0.62
C ASP A 713 8.35 -16.40 -0.15
N LEU A 714 8.99 -17.57 -0.02
CA LEU A 714 8.49 -18.83 -0.60
C LEU A 714 7.09 -19.19 -0.06
N GLU A 715 6.87 -19.10 1.26
CA GLU A 715 5.57 -19.34 1.90
C GLU A 715 4.49 -18.40 1.33
N GLN A 716 4.83 -17.12 1.16
CA GLN A 716 3.94 -16.10 0.60
C GLN A 716 3.62 -16.36 -0.87
N GLN A 717 4.62 -16.62 -1.71
CA GLN A 717 4.46 -16.89 -3.14
C GLN A 717 3.61 -18.14 -3.40
N ALA A 718 3.76 -19.18 -2.56
CA ALA A 718 2.91 -20.36 -2.59
C ALA A 718 1.47 -20.01 -2.18
N ALA A 719 1.31 -19.21 -1.12
CA ALA A 719 0.00 -18.81 -0.63
C ALA A 719 -0.78 -17.93 -1.62
N GLU A 720 -0.09 -17.02 -2.31
CA GLU A 720 -0.65 -16.17 -3.37
C GLU A 720 -1.17 -16.99 -4.56
N ARG A 721 -0.53 -18.14 -4.85
CA ARG A 721 -0.97 -19.10 -5.87
C ARG A 721 -2.02 -20.09 -5.35
N GLY A 722 -2.41 -19.97 -4.08
CA GLY A 722 -3.36 -20.86 -3.44
C GLY A 722 -2.82 -22.27 -3.20
N TRP A 723 -1.50 -22.45 -3.07
CA TRP A 723 -0.87 -23.76 -2.82
C TRP A 723 -0.72 -24.00 -1.31
N ILE A 724 -0.83 -25.26 -0.90
CA ILE A 724 -0.41 -25.69 0.44
C ILE A 724 1.11 -25.83 0.44
N CYS A 725 1.79 -25.33 1.47
CA CYS A 725 3.24 -25.50 1.62
C CYS A 725 3.56 -26.41 2.83
N LEU A 726 4.43 -27.39 2.63
CA LEU A 726 4.89 -28.35 3.64
C LEU A 726 6.40 -28.19 3.86
N LEU A 727 6.81 -27.99 5.12
CA LEU A 727 8.21 -27.92 5.54
C LEU A 727 8.49 -29.06 6.52
N PRO A 728 9.03 -30.20 6.04
CA PRO A 728 9.36 -31.34 6.89
C PRO A 728 10.66 -31.10 7.68
N HIS A 729 10.81 -31.76 8.84
CA HIS A 729 12.06 -31.76 9.61
C HIS A 729 13.10 -32.78 9.12
N PHE A 730 12.68 -33.97 8.69
CA PHE A 730 13.54 -35.04 8.15
C PHE A 730 14.85 -35.29 8.92
N ARG A 731 14.74 -35.45 10.26
CA ARG A 731 15.86 -35.62 11.21
C ARG A 731 16.72 -34.39 11.48
N GLY A 732 16.41 -33.23 10.90
CA GLY A 732 17.06 -31.98 11.24
C GLY A 732 18.45 -31.80 10.63
N PRO A 733 19.37 -31.08 11.31
CA PRO A 733 20.66 -30.73 10.73
C PRO A 733 21.44 -31.96 10.26
N ASN A 734 22.10 -31.84 9.10
CA ASN A 734 22.91 -32.89 8.48
C ASN A 734 24.25 -33.09 9.22
N ASN A 735 24.19 -33.55 10.48
CA ASN A 735 25.35 -33.72 11.36
C ASN A 735 25.35 -35.02 12.17
N HIS A 736 24.46 -35.97 11.85
CA HIS A 736 24.38 -37.29 12.47
C HIS A 736 23.89 -38.36 11.47
N PRO A 737 24.05 -39.66 11.77
CA PRO A 737 23.81 -40.74 10.80
C PRO A 737 22.39 -40.86 10.26
N HIS A 738 21.39 -40.42 11.03
CA HIS A 738 19.98 -40.50 10.59
C HIS A 738 19.56 -39.31 9.72
N ALA A 739 20.32 -38.22 9.66
CA ALA A 739 20.07 -37.09 8.75
C ALA A 739 20.81 -37.28 7.39
N CYS A 740 20.94 -36.21 6.60
CA CYS A 740 21.80 -36.14 5.42
C CYS A 740 21.49 -37.23 4.38
N GLY A 741 20.26 -37.24 3.86
CA GLY A 741 19.87 -38.18 2.80
C GLY A 741 19.85 -39.65 3.20
N SER A 742 19.90 -39.98 4.50
CA SER A 742 19.68 -41.34 4.97
C SER A 742 18.29 -41.86 4.55
N GLU A 743 18.07 -43.17 4.62
CA GLU A 743 16.75 -43.76 4.35
C GLU A 743 15.68 -43.23 5.32
N LEU A 744 16.02 -43.00 6.59
CA LEU A 744 15.11 -42.40 7.57
C LEU A 744 14.70 -40.98 7.16
N ALA A 745 15.67 -40.13 6.78
CA ALA A 745 15.39 -38.76 6.36
C ALA A 745 14.57 -38.71 5.07
N GLN A 746 14.82 -39.61 4.11
CA GLN A 746 14.01 -39.74 2.89
C GLN A 746 12.57 -40.13 3.25
N GLN A 747 12.42 -41.14 4.11
CA GLN A 747 11.10 -41.63 4.51
C GLN A 747 10.29 -40.59 5.28
N ASP A 748 10.91 -39.83 6.19
CA ASP A 748 10.21 -38.78 6.94
C ASP A 748 9.58 -37.72 6.03
N ILE A 749 10.20 -37.42 4.89
CA ILE A 749 9.62 -36.51 3.88
C ILE A 749 8.39 -37.16 3.22
N LEU A 750 8.48 -38.45 2.86
CA LEU A 750 7.37 -39.19 2.29
C LEU A 750 6.20 -39.30 3.27
N ASP A 751 6.48 -39.59 4.54
CA ASP A 751 5.49 -39.68 5.60
C ASP A 751 4.81 -38.33 5.85
N ALA A 752 5.56 -37.23 5.83
CA ALA A 752 4.99 -35.89 5.92
C ALA A 752 4.05 -35.56 4.75
N ILE A 753 4.39 -35.98 3.54
CA ILE A 753 3.54 -35.82 2.35
C ILE A 753 2.27 -36.66 2.48
N HIS A 754 2.39 -37.94 2.86
CA HIS A 754 1.25 -38.81 3.10
C HIS A 754 0.33 -38.27 4.21
N TRP A 755 0.93 -37.73 5.28
CA TRP A 755 0.18 -37.09 6.37
C TRP A 755 -0.66 -35.92 5.87
N VAL A 756 -0.09 -35.05 5.03
CA VAL A 756 -0.82 -33.93 4.40
C VAL A 756 -1.91 -34.44 3.46
N GLN A 757 -1.63 -35.43 2.62
CA GLN A 757 -2.60 -36.02 1.69
C GLN A 757 -3.78 -36.69 2.40
N SER A 758 -3.56 -37.28 3.57
CA SER A 758 -4.63 -37.88 4.38
C SER A 758 -5.61 -36.86 4.99
N ARG A 759 -5.23 -35.59 5.06
CA ARG A 759 -5.97 -34.52 5.76
C ARG A 759 -6.51 -33.43 4.82
N TYR A 760 -5.87 -33.26 3.68
CA TYR A 760 -6.21 -32.21 2.72
C TYR A 760 -6.33 -32.83 1.32
N ALA A 761 -7.29 -32.33 0.53
CA ALA A 761 -7.43 -32.72 -0.87
C ALA A 761 -6.24 -32.13 -1.67
N ILE A 762 -5.21 -32.95 -1.90
CA ILE A 762 -4.02 -32.56 -2.67
C ILE A 762 -4.19 -32.96 -4.14
N ASP A 763 -3.86 -32.05 -5.04
CA ASP A 763 -3.73 -32.39 -6.46
C ASP A 763 -2.47 -33.21 -6.69
N ALA A 764 -2.63 -34.53 -6.79
CA ALA A 764 -1.53 -35.48 -7.00
C ALA A 764 -0.75 -35.26 -8.32
N ARG A 765 -1.23 -34.42 -9.24
CA ARG A 765 -0.49 -34.03 -10.44
C ARG A 765 0.36 -32.78 -10.25
N ARG A 766 0.24 -32.08 -9.12
CA ARG A 766 0.91 -30.83 -8.79
C ARG A 766 1.52 -30.87 -7.39
N ILE A 767 2.38 -31.87 -7.16
CA ILE A 767 3.26 -31.95 -5.99
C ILE A 767 4.65 -31.49 -6.42
N TYR A 768 5.13 -30.41 -5.82
CA TYR A 768 6.37 -29.73 -6.18
C TYR A 768 7.41 -29.84 -5.08
N LEU A 769 8.68 -29.83 -5.45
CA LEU A 769 9.80 -29.92 -4.50
C LEU A 769 10.80 -28.77 -4.69
N THR A 770 11.27 -28.17 -3.58
CA THR A 770 12.31 -27.14 -3.63
C THR A 770 13.19 -27.12 -2.39
N GLY A 771 14.40 -26.59 -2.52
CA GLY A 771 15.31 -26.37 -1.40
C GLY A 771 16.60 -25.68 -1.82
N VAL A 772 17.28 -25.11 -0.82
CA VAL A 772 18.55 -24.37 -0.98
C VAL A 772 19.64 -25.05 -0.18
N SER A 773 20.87 -25.12 -0.70
CA SER A 773 22.04 -25.68 0.00
C SER A 773 21.82 -27.16 0.33
N GLY A 774 21.84 -27.55 1.61
CA GLY A 774 21.42 -28.89 2.05
C GLY A 774 20.00 -29.28 1.63
N GLY A 775 19.08 -28.31 1.51
CA GLY A 775 17.75 -28.54 0.95
C GLY A 775 17.79 -28.77 -0.56
N GLY A 776 18.73 -28.13 -1.27
CA GLY A 776 18.98 -28.36 -2.70
C GLY A 776 19.60 -29.75 -2.95
N HIS A 777 20.51 -30.19 -2.06
CA HIS A 777 21.00 -31.56 -2.01
C HIS A 777 19.86 -32.57 -1.87
N MET A 778 19.02 -32.40 -0.84
CA MET A 778 17.91 -33.32 -0.59
C MET A 778 16.84 -33.25 -1.69
N THR A 779 16.63 -32.08 -2.30
CA THR A 779 15.73 -31.91 -3.45
C THR A 779 16.18 -32.77 -4.63
N MET A 780 17.46 -32.70 -4.99
CA MET A 780 18.01 -33.52 -6.08
C MET A 780 17.94 -35.02 -5.75
N LEU A 781 18.22 -35.41 -4.49
CA LEU A 781 18.17 -36.81 -4.07
C LEU A 781 16.74 -37.36 -4.16
N MET A 782 15.75 -36.66 -3.60
CA MET A 782 14.34 -37.08 -3.60
C MET A 782 13.74 -37.07 -5.01
N ALA A 783 14.10 -36.10 -5.86
CA ALA A 783 13.67 -36.08 -7.25
C ALA A 783 14.20 -37.28 -8.05
N ALA A 784 15.41 -37.75 -7.74
CA ALA A 784 16.02 -38.89 -8.39
C ALA A 784 15.54 -40.25 -7.84
N ARG A 785 15.32 -40.36 -6.52
CA ARG A 785 14.93 -41.60 -5.84
C ARG A 785 13.43 -41.87 -5.89
N HIS A 786 12.63 -40.83 -6.03
CA HIS A 786 11.16 -40.91 -6.09
C HIS A 786 10.62 -40.11 -7.29
N PRO A 787 11.07 -40.38 -8.52
CA PRO A 787 10.78 -39.53 -9.68
C PRO A 787 9.27 -39.46 -10.00
N ASP A 788 8.51 -40.50 -9.68
CA ASP A 788 7.08 -40.56 -9.98
C ASP A 788 6.24 -39.62 -9.12
N LEU A 789 6.74 -39.17 -7.96
CA LEU A 789 5.99 -38.34 -7.02
C LEU A 789 5.87 -36.88 -7.49
N TRP A 790 6.88 -36.37 -8.20
CA TRP A 790 7.06 -34.94 -8.40
C TRP A 790 6.54 -34.49 -9.76
N ALA A 791 5.73 -33.43 -9.75
CA ALA A 791 5.35 -32.72 -10.96
C ALA A 791 6.53 -31.92 -11.54
N ALA A 792 7.34 -31.33 -10.65
CA ALA A 792 8.60 -30.65 -10.94
C ALA A 792 9.39 -30.43 -9.64
N ALA A 793 10.69 -30.18 -9.78
CA ALA A 793 11.58 -29.86 -8.68
C ALA A 793 12.49 -28.65 -9.03
N SER A 794 12.92 -27.89 -8.02
CA SER A 794 13.83 -26.75 -8.17
C SER A 794 14.89 -26.76 -7.07
N ALA A 795 16.14 -27.07 -7.42
CA ALA A 795 17.26 -27.22 -6.50
C ALA A 795 18.26 -26.06 -6.64
N TRP A 796 18.58 -25.40 -5.53
CA TRP A 796 19.41 -24.20 -5.50
C TRP A 796 20.68 -24.42 -4.70
N VAL A 797 21.83 -24.07 -5.30
CA VAL A 797 23.18 -24.16 -4.70
C VAL A 797 23.41 -25.47 -3.94
N GLY A 798 22.92 -26.58 -4.52
CA GLY A 798 22.81 -27.87 -3.86
C GLY A 798 24.08 -28.71 -3.96
N ILE A 799 24.35 -29.51 -2.93
CA ILE A 799 25.47 -30.45 -2.90
C ILE A 799 25.09 -31.72 -3.65
N SER A 800 25.74 -32.02 -4.78
CA SER A 800 25.45 -33.23 -5.57
C SER A 800 26.35 -34.43 -5.23
N ASP A 801 27.55 -34.18 -4.70
CA ASP A 801 28.56 -35.20 -4.37
C ASP A 801 29.16 -34.92 -2.98
N LEU A 802 28.79 -35.73 -2.00
CA LEU A 802 29.24 -35.57 -0.62
C LEU A 802 30.74 -35.86 -0.46
N LYS A 803 31.32 -36.75 -1.27
CA LYS A 803 32.75 -37.08 -1.21
C LYS A 803 33.58 -35.91 -1.73
N ALA A 804 33.19 -35.32 -2.86
CA ALA A 804 33.82 -34.11 -3.38
C ALA A 804 33.66 -32.92 -2.43
N TRP A 805 32.47 -32.73 -1.85
CA TRP A 805 32.22 -31.65 -0.91
C TRP A 805 33.00 -31.81 0.40
N HIS A 806 33.12 -33.04 0.91
CA HIS A 806 33.99 -33.36 2.04
C HIS A 806 35.45 -32.99 1.77
N ARG A 807 35.99 -33.27 0.57
CA ARG A 807 37.37 -32.90 0.21
C ARG A 807 37.58 -31.38 0.30
N LYS A 808 36.64 -30.58 -0.23
CA LYS A 808 36.69 -29.12 -0.13
C LYS A 808 36.65 -28.64 1.33
N HIS A 809 35.82 -29.27 2.15
CA HIS A 809 35.53 -28.85 3.53
C HIS A 809 36.23 -29.67 4.60
N ALA A 810 37.30 -30.41 4.26
CA ALA A 810 37.91 -31.40 5.15
C ALA A 810 38.27 -30.82 6.54
N ARG A 811 38.68 -29.54 6.57
CA ARG A 811 39.12 -28.79 7.75
C ARG A 811 38.09 -27.78 8.29
N THR A 812 36.85 -27.77 7.78
CA THR A 812 35.80 -26.85 8.24
C THR A 812 34.74 -27.59 9.05
N ASN A 813 33.81 -26.84 9.66
CA ASN A 813 32.67 -27.45 10.36
C ASN A 813 31.80 -28.31 9.42
N TYR A 814 31.66 -27.95 8.14
CA TYR A 814 30.94 -28.78 7.18
C TYR A 814 31.60 -30.14 7.01
N GLY A 815 32.93 -30.22 6.93
CA GLY A 815 33.65 -31.50 6.92
C GLY A 815 33.32 -32.38 8.12
N ARG A 816 33.29 -31.79 9.33
CA ARG A 816 32.90 -32.50 10.56
C ARG A 816 31.47 -33.02 10.49
N MET A 817 30.53 -32.19 10.06
CA MET A 817 29.12 -32.56 9.92
C MET A 817 28.92 -33.71 8.93
N ILE A 818 29.56 -33.66 7.77
CA ILE A 818 29.48 -34.73 6.75
C ILE A 818 30.05 -36.04 7.31
N ARG A 819 31.20 -36.00 8.01
CA ARG A 819 31.79 -37.19 8.63
C ARG A 819 30.87 -37.80 9.68
N ASN A 820 30.23 -36.99 10.51
CA ASN A 820 29.26 -37.49 11.48
C ASN A 820 28.04 -38.12 10.80
N SER A 821 27.57 -37.54 9.70
CA SER A 821 26.47 -38.11 8.91
C SER A 821 26.85 -39.41 8.20
N CYS A 822 28.07 -39.51 7.67
CA CYS A 822 28.53 -40.70 6.95
C CYS A 822 29.28 -41.70 7.84
N SER A 823 29.37 -41.42 9.15
CA SER A 823 30.10 -42.23 10.15
C SER A 823 31.61 -42.41 9.88
N GLY A 824 32.24 -41.48 9.15
CA GLY A 824 33.66 -41.53 8.83
C GLY A 824 34.07 -40.62 7.67
N VAL A 825 35.35 -40.67 7.31
CA VAL A 825 35.98 -40.01 6.15
C VAL A 825 35.84 -40.92 4.91
N PRO A 826 35.68 -40.37 3.69
CA PRO A 826 35.69 -41.20 2.48
C PRO A 826 36.97 -42.03 2.37
N GLY A 827 36.83 -43.34 2.19
CA GLY A 827 37.93 -44.32 2.18
C GLY A 827 38.20 -45.03 3.51
N ASP A 828 37.58 -44.64 4.64
CA ASP A 828 37.81 -45.29 5.94
C ASP A 828 37.34 -46.75 5.97
N SER A 829 36.23 -47.05 5.30
CA SER A 829 35.71 -48.41 5.14
C SER A 829 34.69 -48.47 4.01
N GLU A 830 34.38 -49.68 3.53
CA GLU A 830 33.32 -49.90 2.54
C GLU A 830 31.96 -49.39 3.04
N PHE A 831 31.69 -49.52 4.35
CA PHE A 831 30.46 -49.00 4.97
C PHE A 831 30.38 -47.48 4.81
N VAL A 832 31.44 -46.75 5.15
CA VAL A 832 31.49 -45.28 5.05
C VAL A 832 31.37 -44.84 3.59
N ASP A 833 32.11 -45.46 2.67
CA ASP A 833 32.02 -45.16 1.24
C ASP A 833 30.63 -45.44 0.67
N ARG A 834 29.92 -46.46 1.17
CA ARG A 834 28.52 -46.70 0.83
C ARG A 834 27.60 -45.59 1.35
N GLN A 835 27.83 -45.03 2.54
CA GLN A 835 27.06 -43.87 3.02
C GLN A 835 27.23 -42.65 2.09
N TYR A 836 28.47 -42.32 1.72
CA TYR A 836 28.74 -41.23 0.77
C TYR A 836 28.05 -41.45 -0.58
N ARG A 837 28.07 -42.69 -1.12
CA ARG A 837 27.40 -43.03 -2.38
C ARG A 837 25.88 -42.95 -2.28
N ASN A 838 25.29 -43.58 -1.26
CA ASN A 838 23.83 -43.70 -1.12
C ASN A 838 23.14 -42.37 -0.79
N ARG A 839 23.89 -41.39 -0.27
CA ARG A 839 23.37 -40.08 0.11
C ARG A 839 23.67 -39.00 -0.92
N SER A 840 24.55 -39.25 -1.89
CA SER A 840 24.89 -38.27 -2.93
C SER A 840 23.87 -38.31 -4.07
N PRO A 841 23.20 -37.18 -4.41
CA PRO A 841 22.28 -37.12 -5.54
C PRO A 841 22.90 -37.60 -6.86
N LEU A 842 24.18 -37.29 -7.09
CA LEU A 842 24.90 -37.64 -8.33
C LEU A 842 24.80 -39.13 -8.67
N THR A 843 24.73 -40.01 -7.66
CA THR A 843 24.57 -41.45 -7.84
C THR A 843 23.26 -41.83 -8.53
N PHE A 844 22.20 -41.05 -8.31
CA PHE A 844 20.83 -41.42 -8.71
C PHE A 844 20.25 -40.52 -9.81
N LEU A 845 20.84 -39.36 -10.09
CA LEU A 845 20.27 -38.35 -11.00
C LEU A 845 19.99 -38.85 -12.44
N HIS A 846 20.59 -39.95 -12.87
CA HIS A 846 20.23 -40.63 -14.12
C HIS A 846 18.76 -41.10 -14.15
N GLN A 847 18.13 -41.30 -13.00
CA GLN A 847 16.72 -41.70 -12.84
C GLN A 847 15.75 -40.50 -12.90
N ALA A 848 16.26 -39.26 -12.81
CA ALA A 848 15.44 -38.05 -12.76
C ALA A 848 15.07 -37.48 -14.16
N THR A 849 15.39 -38.17 -15.26
CA THR A 849 15.21 -37.65 -16.64
C THR A 849 13.75 -37.33 -16.98
N GLY A 850 12.78 -38.00 -16.34
CA GLY A 850 11.35 -37.75 -16.47
C GLY A 850 10.81 -36.58 -15.64
N VAL A 851 11.56 -36.12 -14.63
CA VAL A 851 11.16 -35.04 -13.72
C VAL A 851 11.69 -33.71 -14.25
N PRO A 852 10.83 -32.70 -14.46
CA PRO A 852 11.31 -31.35 -14.76
C PRO A 852 12.10 -30.77 -13.58
N LEU A 853 13.44 -30.77 -13.68
CA LEU A 853 14.34 -30.30 -12.63
C LEU A 853 15.03 -29.00 -13.03
N ASP A 854 14.81 -27.94 -12.25
CA ASP A 854 15.58 -26.70 -12.32
C ASP A 854 16.75 -26.76 -11.35
N ILE A 855 17.97 -26.62 -11.85
CA ILE A 855 19.19 -26.60 -11.04
C ILE A 855 19.80 -25.21 -11.18
N ALA A 856 19.95 -24.48 -10.08
CA ALA A 856 20.48 -23.12 -10.11
C ALA A 856 21.64 -22.92 -9.12
N ALA A 857 22.65 -22.13 -9.49
CA ALA A 857 23.71 -21.71 -8.58
C ALA A 857 24.24 -20.31 -8.90
N GLY A 858 24.58 -19.57 -7.86
CA GLY A 858 25.29 -18.30 -7.98
C GLY A 858 26.76 -18.55 -8.33
N VAL A 859 27.29 -17.80 -9.30
CA VAL A 859 28.68 -17.94 -9.78
C VAL A 859 29.72 -17.76 -8.66
N HIS A 860 29.42 -17.00 -7.60
CA HIS A 860 30.35 -16.69 -6.51
C HIS A 860 30.34 -17.68 -5.34
N ASP A 861 29.37 -18.59 -5.26
CA ASP A 861 29.21 -19.51 -4.11
C ASP A 861 30.45 -20.40 -3.91
N GLY A 862 31.08 -20.88 -4.97
CA GLY A 862 32.31 -21.67 -4.84
C GLY A 862 33.51 -20.94 -4.22
N HIS A 863 33.49 -19.60 -4.25
CA HIS A 863 34.60 -18.74 -3.85
C HIS A 863 34.36 -18.04 -2.52
N GLN A 864 33.18 -17.44 -2.37
CA GLN A 864 32.77 -16.71 -1.16
C GLN A 864 31.80 -17.52 -0.29
N GLY A 865 31.18 -18.55 -0.86
CA GLY A 865 30.22 -19.43 -0.21
C GLY A 865 30.75 -20.86 -0.01
N SER A 866 29.82 -21.79 0.16
CA SER A 866 30.13 -23.15 0.62
C SER A 866 30.11 -24.19 -0.50
N VAL A 867 29.39 -23.98 -1.60
CA VAL A 867 29.16 -25.00 -2.63
C VAL A 867 29.73 -24.54 -3.98
N PRO A 868 30.78 -25.20 -4.49
CA PRO A 868 31.24 -24.96 -5.86
C PRO A 868 30.12 -25.15 -6.88
N ILE A 869 30.02 -24.25 -7.87
CA ILE A 869 29.08 -24.37 -9.00
C ILE A 869 29.19 -25.71 -9.74
N ARG A 870 30.38 -26.34 -9.65
CA ARG A 870 30.65 -27.68 -10.16
C ARG A 870 29.61 -28.70 -9.70
N HIS A 871 29.09 -28.61 -8.48
CA HIS A 871 28.06 -29.53 -8.00
C HIS A 871 26.78 -29.46 -8.83
N SER A 872 26.30 -28.24 -9.12
CA SER A 872 25.13 -28.02 -9.97
C SER A 872 25.39 -28.47 -11.41
N ILE A 873 26.58 -28.19 -11.94
CA ILE A 873 26.94 -28.56 -13.31
C ILE A 873 27.06 -30.08 -13.47
N ASP A 874 27.71 -30.79 -12.55
CA ASP A 874 27.81 -32.25 -12.61
C ASP A 874 26.44 -32.93 -12.43
N ALA A 875 25.57 -32.37 -11.59
CA ALA A 875 24.21 -32.84 -11.44
C ALA A 875 23.44 -32.74 -12.77
N PHE A 876 23.50 -31.57 -13.44
CA PHE A 876 22.91 -31.38 -14.76
C PHE A 876 23.53 -32.30 -15.82
N ASN A 877 24.86 -32.39 -15.86
CA ASN A 877 25.58 -33.21 -16.82
C ASN A 877 25.24 -34.70 -16.68
N THR A 878 24.94 -35.18 -15.47
CA THR A 878 24.49 -36.56 -15.25
C THR A 878 23.13 -36.82 -15.90
N ILE A 879 22.18 -35.89 -15.75
CA ILE A 879 20.87 -35.96 -16.43
C ILE A 879 21.05 -35.86 -17.94
N ALA A 880 21.88 -34.93 -18.41
CA ALA A 880 22.14 -34.71 -19.82
C ALA A 880 22.75 -35.95 -20.48
N ARG A 881 23.80 -36.55 -19.90
CA ARG A 881 24.39 -37.79 -20.41
C ARG A 881 23.39 -38.93 -20.44
N SER A 882 22.60 -39.12 -19.39
CA SER A 882 21.61 -40.19 -19.33
C SER A 882 20.52 -40.03 -20.39
N GLY A 883 20.17 -38.80 -20.75
CA GLY A 883 19.21 -38.50 -21.81
C GLY A 883 19.83 -38.26 -23.19
N GLN A 884 21.15 -38.45 -23.36
CA GLN A 884 21.90 -38.16 -24.60
C GLN A 884 21.77 -36.70 -25.09
N TYR A 885 21.70 -35.74 -24.16
CA TYR A 885 21.70 -34.30 -24.45
C TYR A 885 23.11 -33.69 -24.29
N PRO A 886 23.37 -32.53 -24.91
CA PRO A 886 24.62 -31.80 -24.71
C PRO A 886 24.90 -31.48 -23.23
N THR A 887 26.11 -31.74 -22.79
CA THR A 887 26.63 -31.40 -21.46
C THR A 887 27.31 -30.03 -21.47
N VAL A 888 27.44 -29.40 -20.30
CA VAL A 888 28.40 -28.33 -20.08
C VAL A 888 29.81 -28.93 -20.14
N SER A 889 30.71 -28.36 -20.96
CA SER A 889 32.06 -28.88 -21.17
C SER A 889 32.99 -28.57 -19.97
N GLU A 890 34.09 -29.32 -19.84
CA GLU A 890 35.11 -29.02 -18.82
C GLU A 890 35.74 -27.64 -19.02
N GLU A 891 35.86 -27.16 -20.25
CA GLU A 891 36.35 -25.81 -20.55
C GLU A 891 35.39 -24.74 -20.02
N GLU A 892 34.09 -24.88 -20.27
CA GLU A 892 33.06 -23.96 -19.75
C GLU A 892 33.04 -23.97 -18.21
N ILE A 893 33.15 -25.15 -17.60
CA ILE A 893 33.24 -25.30 -16.14
C ILE A 893 34.46 -24.54 -15.60
N GLN A 894 35.62 -24.71 -16.23
CA GLN A 894 36.86 -24.06 -15.80
C GLN A 894 36.78 -22.55 -15.92
N GLN A 895 36.20 -22.03 -17.01
CA GLN A 895 35.98 -20.60 -17.22
C GLN A 895 35.04 -20.00 -16.15
N LEU A 896 33.93 -20.67 -15.86
CA LEU A 896 32.95 -20.21 -14.87
C LEU A 896 33.42 -20.38 -13.42
N SER A 897 34.33 -21.32 -13.14
CA SER A 897 34.85 -21.58 -11.80
C SER A 897 35.98 -20.62 -11.38
N GLN A 898 36.23 -19.55 -12.14
CA GLN A 898 37.15 -18.48 -11.75
C GLN A 898 36.40 -17.45 -10.87
N PRO A 899 37.09 -16.69 -9.99
CA PRO A 899 36.44 -15.69 -9.14
C PRO A 899 35.61 -14.62 -9.89
N ASN A 900 35.95 -14.35 -11.15
CA ASN A 900 35.22 -13.46 -12.07
C ASN A 900 34.63 -14.23 -13.26
N GLY A 901 34.32 -15.52 -13.09
CA GLY A 901 34.07 -16.47 -14.17
C GLY A 901 33.03 -16.00 -15.19
N ARG A 902 33.43 -16.00 -16.45
CA ARG A 902 32.61 -15.69 -17.63
C ARG A 902 32.98 -16.65 -18.75
N LEU A 903 31.99 -17.02 -19.56
CA LEU A 903 32.26 -17.76 -20.79
C LEU A 903 32.95 -16.83 -21.79
N THR A 904 34.00 -17.31 -22.44
CA THR A 904 34.67 -16.58 -23.54
C THR A 904 33.76 -16.47 -24.76
N ASN A 905 32.98 -17.52 -25.03
CA ASN A 905 32.02 -17.59 -26.13
C ASN A 905 30.63 -17.99 -25.59
N PRO A 906 29.85 -17.06 -25.00
CA PRO A 906 28.52 -17.35 -24.46
C PRO A 906 27.54 -17.73 -25.58
N GLN A 907 26.68 -18.72 -25.33
CA GLN A 907 25.59 -19.08 -26.24
C GLN A 907 24.41 -18.10 -26.07
N PRO A 908 23.49 -17.98 -27.05
CA PRO A 908 22.32 -17.11 -26.91
C PRO A 908 21.49 -17.37 -25.64
N SER A 909 21.41 -18.63 -25.18
CA SER A 909 20.73 -18.98 -23.93
C SER A 909 21.40 -18.40 -22.69
N ASP A 910 22.70 -18.13 -22.73
CA ASP A 910 23.49 -17.54 -21.64
C ASP A 910 23.26 -16.03 -21.53
N LEU A 911 22.70 -15.40 -22.57
CA LEU A 911 22.47 -13.97 -22.65
C LEU A 911 21.00 -13.57 -22.44
N VAL A 912 20.13 -14.55 -22.15
CA VAL A 912 18.70 -14.31 -21.92
C VAL A 912 18.50 -13.48 -20.65
N GLN A 913 17.60 -12.49 -20.73
CA GLN A 913 17.08 -11.82 -19.55
C GLN A 913 15.91 -12.62 -18.99
N ASP A 914 16.03 -13.09 -17.75
CA ASP A 914 14.97 -13.80 -17.04
C ASP A 914 14.48 -12.92 -15.87
N PRO A 915 13.32 -12.26 -16.00
CA PRO A 915 12.78 -11.38 -14.96
C PRO A 915 12.58 -12.07 -13.62
N ALA A 916 12.35 -13.39 -13.61
CA ALA A 916 12.14 -14.14 -12.37
C ALA A 916 13.45 -14.28 -11.56
N PHE A 917 14.60 -14.30 -12.25
CA PHE A 917 15.92 -14.22 -11.61
C PHE A 917 16.28 -12.78 -11.26
N GLY A 918 15.91 -11.80 -12.08
CA GLY A 918 16.21 -10.38 -11.87
C GLY A 918 17.71 -10.06 -11.88
N ARG A 919 18.53 -10.96 -12.46
CA ARG A 919 19.99 -10.91 -12.43
C ARG A 919 20.58 -11.44 -13.74
N PRO A 920 21.82 -11.04 -14.11
CA PRO A 920 22.53 -11.63 -15.24
C PRO A 920 22.68 -13.13 -15.12
N ILE A 921 22.57 -13.81 -16.26
CA ILE A 921 22.82 -15.24 -16.42
C ILE A 921 24.21 -15.39 -17.05
N TYR A 922 24.98 -16.36 -16.56
CA TYR A 922 26.30 -16.70 -17.08
C TYR A 922 26.33 -18.03 -17.81
N LEU A 923 25.40 -18.93 -17.46
CA LEU A 923 25.18 -20.17 -18.19
C LEU A 923 23.73 -20.61 -18.05
N ARG A 924 23.11 -20.98 -19.16
CA ARG A 924 21.83 -21.68 -19.23
C ARG A 924 21.93 -22.84 -20.20
N ARG A 925 21.68 -24.06 -19.73
CA ARG A 925 21.53 -25.25 -20.59
C ARG A 925 20.24 -25.98 -20.27
N ARG A 926 19.76 -26.77 -21.22
CA ARG A 926 18.57 -27.62 -21.07
C ARG A 926 18.92 -29.05 -21.48
N ALA A 927 18.38 -30.01 -20.76
CA ALA A 927 18.48 -31.43 -21.06
C ALA A 927 17.18 -32.11 -20.65
N ALA A 928 16.54 -32.83 -21.57
CA ALA A 928 15.17 -33.33 -21.41
C ALA A 928 14.22 -32.20 -20.94
N ARG A 929 13.57 -32.39 -19.79
CA ARG A 929 12.67 -31.40 -19.16
C ARG A 929 13.37 -30.56 -18.09
N SER A 930 14.68 -30.70 -17.96
CA SER A 930 15.48 -30.08 -16.91
C SER A 930 16.33 -28.94 -17.46
N ARG A 931 16.69 -27.99 -16.59
CA ARG A 931 17.57 -26.87 -16.93
C ARG A 931 18.61 -26.65 -15.85
N ILE A 932 19.75 -26.10 -16.25
CA ILE A 932 20.73 -25.53 -15.33
C ILE A 932 20.87 -24.03 -15.58
N THR A 933 21.03 -23.27 -14.50
CA THR A 933 21.27 -21.82 -14.52
C THR A 933 22.41 -21.45 -13.59
N ILE A 934 23.49 -20.89 -14.14
CA ILE A 934 24.51 -20.18 -13.36
C ILE A 934 24.23 -18.69 -13.49
N PHE A 935 23.99 -18.02 -12.38
CA PHE A 935 23.58 -16.61 -12.35
C PHE A 935 24.53 -15.75 -11.52
N GLU A 936 24.40 -14.44 -11.64
CA GLU A 936 25.10 -13.45 -10.80
C GLU A 936 24.61 -13.54 -9.35
N GLY A 937 25.39 -14.18 -8.49
CA GLY A 937 25.00 -14.38 -7.09
C GLY A 937 25.96 -15.26 -6.31
N GLY A 938 25.71 -15.36 -5.01
CA GLY A 938 26.48 -16.19 -4.07
C GLY A 938 25.72 -17.45 -3.64
N HIS A 939 25.84 -17.79 -2.35
CA HIS A 939 25.16 -18.95 -1.75
C HIS A 939 23.69 -18.64 -1.40
N GLU A 940 22.84 -18.54 -2.42
CA GLU A 940 21.45 -18.11 -2.28
C GLU A 940 20.49 -18.82 -3.25
N GLY A 941 19.21 -18.84 -2.88
CA GLY A 941 18.11 -19.26 -3.75
C GLY A 941 17.19 -18.09 -4.10
N ILE A 942 16.58 -18.10 -5.28
CA ILE A 942 15.63 -17.06 -5.72
C ILE A 942 14.22 -17.67 -5.76
N ASP A 943 13.38 -17.29 -4.80
CA ASP A 943 12.05 -17.90 -4.59
C ASP A 943 11.07 -17.67 -5.73
N THR A 944 11.07 -16.47 -6.31
CA THR A 944 10.29 -16.13 -7.51
C THR A 944 10.62 -17.06 -8.67
N ALA A 945 11.90 -17.21 -8.99
CA ALA A 945 12.37 -18.08 -10.07
C ALA A 945 12.03 -19.56 -9.83
N ALA A 946 12.17 -20.02 -8.58
CA ALA A 946 11.85 -21.39 -8.21
C ALA A 946 10.35 -21.68 -8.40
N ILE A 947 9.49 -20.83 -7.85
CA ILE A 947 8.04 -21.03 -7.90
C ILE A 947 7.48 -20.84 -9.31
N ASP A 948 7.99 -19.89 -10.09
CA ASP A 948 7.55 -19.68 -11.48
C ASP A 948 7.92 -20.87 -12.37
N TRP A 949 9.07 -21.51 -12.13
CA TRP A 949 9.40 -22.78 -12.79
C TRP A 949 8.42 -23.89 -12.42
N LEU A 950 8.17 -24.08 -11.12
CA LEU A 950 7.29 -25.14 -10.64
C LEU A 950 5.86 -24.98 -11.19
N ALA A 951 5.35 -23.74 -11.24
CA ALA A 951 4.00 -23.43 -11.70
C ALA A 951 3.72 -23.80 -13.16
N GLN A 952 4.76 -23.96 -13.99
CA GLN A 952 4.65 -24.31 -15.41
C GLN A 952 4.37 -25.81 -15.65
N HIS A 953 4.47 -26.64 -14.61
CA HIS A 953 4.51 -28.09 -14.75
C HIS A 953 3.33 -28.78 -14.07
N SER A 954 2.83 -29.85 -14.70
CA SER A 954 1.82 -30.74 -14.13
C SER A 954 2.01 -32.14 -14.69
N ARG A 955 1.84 -33.17 -13.85
CA ARG A 955 2.03 -34.57 -14.24
C ARG A 955 0.89 -35.01 -15.17
N GLY A 956 1.24 -35.56 -16.34
CA GLY A 956 0.27 -36.09 -17.32
C GLY A 956 -0.29 -35.08 -18.34
N ALA A 957 0.11 -33.81 -18.30
CA ALA A 957 -0.23 -32.86 -19.35
C ALA A 957 0.64 -33.11 -20.61
N LYS A 958 0.01 -33.43 -21.76
CA LYS A 958 0.64 -33.25 -23.08
C LYS A 958 0.63 -31.75 -23.37
N GLN A 959 1.77 -31.07 -23.29
CA GLN A 959 1.84 -29.68 -23.76
C GLN A 959 2.07 -29.63 -25.28
N GLN A 960 1.31 -28.75 -25.94
CA GLN A 960 1.41 -28.41 -27.35
C GLN A 960 2.85 -28.00 -27.68
N LYS A 961 3.36 -28.53 -28.80
CA LYS A 961 4.71 -28.27 -29.33
C LYS A 961 4.95 -26.80 -29.63
#